data_AF-A0A7V9U651-F1
#
_entry.id   AF-A0A7V9U651-F1
#
_cell.length_a   1.000
_cell.length_b   1.000
_cell.length_c   1.000
_cell.angle_alpha   90.00
_cell.angle_beta   90.00
_cell.angle_gamma   90.00
#
_symmetry.space_group_name_H-M   'P 1'
#
loop_
_entity.id
_entity.type
_entity.pdbx_description
1 polymer ?
#
loop_
_entity_poly.entity_id
_entity_poly.type
_entity_poly.pdbx_seq_one_letter_code
_entity_poly.pdbx_strand_id
1 'polypeptide(L)'
;MSAVEPQLLDDFESVAEWKATPSDGVSLTIGQGDGVRGKSMRLDFDFHGHGGYAVARRNLSIPLPANYEFSFSIRGEAPINTLEFKLVDPTGDNVWWSNQPSFVFPGQWTTVSRKKRQITFAWGPIGGGDMKRVAAIEIAITAGSGGKGTIWLDDLVLTPLEPNAPYTLKPALSSWSKPPGHEPDHAMDGNSLTSWRTDPARSGNQWLNIDFLKRREFGGLVIDWEKGARPASYAVSTSLDGQTMTQVYAVGPSNSSRDYLYLPESDARHVRISIGMPSSGDRSSSSVGLREIRVQPLSWSATRNDFFEAVARDAPPGSYPKYFSRVQSYWTVIGVDGDTREALMNEQGMVESGKGQFSVEPFLFTGGRLITWRDARTNAESLGSDLPVPVVTWNTPPAEMRVTAFAAGAPESSVLHARYRVRNRTSAPQRSTLYLTIRPFQVNPSWQFLNTAGGFAPIDSISGTGSVVRVNANRKVISISSPAAFGAAAFDEGNVVDLLRLRRVPASRAAADRLGRAAGVLAYDIDLPARADTTIDIAIPLHDKPLSCQPMAACTSAWVSTQLGQTRKAWEDKLDKVGIGLPPSASRITRSIRSNLAYILINRDGPSIQPGSRSYERSWIRDGALTSTALLRLGHHAEAGEFIEWYSG
;
A
#
# COMPACT_ATOMS: atom_id res chain seq x y z
N MET A 1 37.58 4.64 20.65
CA MET A 1 37.31 6.04 20.30
C MET A 1 36.33 6.56 21.34
N SER A 2 36.65 7.68 21.98
CA SER A 2 35.79 8.27 23.00
C SER A 2 34.42 8.54 22.38
N ALA A 3 33.36 7.98 22.97
CA ALA A 3 31.99 8.28 22.56
C ALA A 3 31.78 9.79 22.71
N VAL A 4 31.49 10.49 21.62
CA VAL A 4 31.15 11.91 21.69
C VAL A 4 29.75 12.01 22.30
N GLU A 5 29.62 12.73 23.40
CA GLU A 5 28.38 12.80 24.17
C GLU A 5 27.29 13.59 23.41
N PRO A 6 25.99 13.27 23.62
CA PRO A 6 24.88 14.08 23.13
C PRO A 6 25.02 15.54 23.57
N GLN A 7 24.85 16.47 22.64
CA GLN A 7 24.88 17.91 22.88
C GLN A 7 23.46 18.45 22.94
N LEU A 8 23.03 18.93 24.11
CA LEU A 8 21.79 19.70 24.25
C LEU A 8 21.96 21.05 23.55
N LEU A 9 21.06 21.35 22.61
CA LEU A 9 21.05 22.59 21.84
C LEU A 9 20.04 23.59 22.39
N ASP A 10 18.90 23.11 22.86
CA ASP A 10 17.85 23.90 23.50
C ASP A 10 17.04 23.04 24.47
N ASP A 11 16.88 23.47 25.72
CA ASP A 11 15.90 22.93 26.66
C ASP A 11 14.55 23.67 26.58
N PHE A 12 14.47 24.74 25.79
CA PHE A 12 13.28 25.58 25.63
C PHE A 12 12.75 26.21 26.94
N GLU A 13 13.61 26.35 27.95
CA GLU A 13 13.29 27.14 29.15
C GLU A 13 13.13 28.64 28.85
N SER A 14 13.57 29.07 27.67
CA SER A 14 13.29 30.37 27.08
C SER A 14 13.06 30.24 25.57
N VAL A 15 12.10 30.98 25.04
CA VAL A 15 11.82 31.03 23.59
C VAL A 15 12.36 32.29 22.91
N ALA A 16 13.15 33.10 23.61
CA ALA A 16 13.60 34.41 23.13
C ALA A 16 14.47 34.36 21.86
N GLU A 17 15.16 33.24 21.63
CA GLU A 17 16.01 33.04 20.44
C GLU A 17 15.24 32.50 19.23
N TRP A 18 13.97 32.13 19.40
CA TRP A 18 13.11 31.61 18.34
C TRP A 18 12.27 32.71 17.71
N LYS A 19 12.16 32.67 16.38
CA LYS A 19 11.39 33.63 15.58
C LYS A 19 10.33 32.91 14.76
N ALA A 20 9.12 33.48 14.73
CA ALA A 20 8.05 33.03 13.85
C ALA A 20 8.26 33.59 12.43
N THR A 21 8.23 32.73 11.43
CA THR A 21 8.35 33.09 10.00
C THR A 21 7.29 32.34 9.16
N PRO A 22 5.99 32.56 9.38
CA PRO A 22 4.93 31.91 8.59
C PRO A 22 4.86 32.45 7.15
N SER A 23 4.25 31.69 6.25
CA SER A 23 3.90 32.17 4.91
C SER A 23 2.73 33.16 4.93
N ASP A 24 2.55 33.91 3.85
CA ASP A 24 1.39 34.81 3.68
C ASP A 24 0.08 34.05 3.90
N GLY A 25 -0.83 34.66 4.68
CA GLY A 25 -2.12 34.06 5.04
C GLY A 25 -2.08 33.03 6.18
N VAL A 26 -0.91 32.78 6.80
CA VAL A 26 -0.75 31.86 7.93
C VAL A 26 -0.32 32.64 9.18
N SER A 27 -0.86 32.26 10.34
CA SER A 27 -0.47 32.82 11.65
C SER A 27 0.34 31.82 12.44
N LEU A 28 1.40 32.28 13.12
CA LEU A 28 2.17 31.50 14.09
C LEU A 28 2.56 32.39 15.28
N THR A 29 2.21 31.95 16.49
CA THR A 29 2.65 32.56 17.75
C THR A 29 3.58 31.60 18.49
N ILE A 30 4.70 32.11 18.98
CA ILE A 30 5.65 31.36 19.83
C ILE A 30 5.49 31.84 21.27
N GLY A 31 5.28 30.91 22.19
CA GLY A 31 5.18 31.18 23.62
C GLY A 31 5.79 30.06 24.45
N GLN A 32 5.63 30.13 25.77
CA GLN A 32 6.05 29.06 26.68
C GLN A 32 4.87 28.18 27.09
N GLY A 33 5.14 26.90 27.30
CA GLY A 33 4.20 25.93 27.88
C GLY A 33 4.87 25.05 28.92
N ASP A 34 4.14 24.07 29.44
CA ASP A 34 4.69 23.06 30.36
C ASP A 34 5.44 21.99 29.56
N GLY A 35 6.71 21.76 29.92
CA GLY A 35 7.64 20.83 29.28
C GLY A 35 7.52 19.38 29.77
N VAL A 36 8.42 18.53 29.27
CA VAL A 36 8.70 17.20 29.82
C VAL A 36 9.22 17.36 31.24
N ARG A 37 10.10 18.34 31.44
CA ARG A 37 10.56 18.86 32.73
C ARG A 37 10.65 20.38 32.58
N GLY A 38 10.09 21.15 33.51
CA GLY A 38 10.15 22.62 33.43
C GLY A 38 9.26 23.20 32.33
N LYS A 39 9.81 24.04 31.47
CA LYS A 39 9.10 24.74 30.39
C LYS A 39 9.37 24.12 29.02
N SER A 40 8.59 24.52 28.03
CA SER A 40 8.74 24.13 26.63
C SER A 40 8.39 25.28 25.71
N MET A 41 8.77 25.17 24.44
CA MET A 41 8.28 26.06 23.40
C MET A 41 6.90 25.62 22.95
N ARG A 42 5.92 26.53 23.07
CA ARG A 42 4.57 26.38 22.54
C ARG A 42 4.46 27.12 21.21
N LEU A 43 3.94 26.44 20.19
CA LEU A 43 3.66 26.99 18.86
C LEU A 43 2.15 26.91 18.61
N ASP A 44 1.49 28.06 18.52
CA ASP A 44 0.08 28.17 18.11
C ASP A 44 0.01 28.60 16.65
N PHE A 45 -0.53 27.75 15.77
CA PHE A 45 -0.63 28.03 14.33
C PHE A 45 -2.09 28.02 13.84
N ASP A 46 -2.37 28.82 12.81
CA ASP A 46 -3.64 28.83 12.07
C ASP A 46 -3.39 29.07 10.59
N PHE A 47 -3.85 28.13 9.75
CA PHE A 47 -3.77 28.22 8.29
C PHE A 47 -4.93 29.02 7.66
N HIS A 48 -5.95 29.42 8.43
CA HIS A 48 -7.12 30.20 7.98
C HIS A 48 -7.86 29.61 6.76
N GLY A 49 -7.82 28.29 6.59
CA GLY A 49 -8.43 27.59 5.46
C GLY A 49 -7.62 27.62 4.16
N HIS A 50 -6.39 28.12 4.19
CA HIS A 50 -5.46 28.15 3.06
C HIS A 50 -4.37 27.08 3.18
N GLY A 51 -3.62 26.87 2.09
CA GLY A 51 -2.32 26.19 2.16
C GLY A 51 -1.24 27.13 2.69
N GLY A 52 -0.09 26.60 3.10
CA GLY A 52 1.03 27.41 3.58
C GLY A 52 1.87 26.70 4.63
N TYR A 53 2.75 27.44 5.30
CA TYR A 53 3.63 26.91 6.35
C TYR A 53 3.76 27.87 7.53
N ALA A 54 3.86 27.30 8.73
CA ALA A 54 4.18 27.97 9.98
C ALA A 54 5.56 27.50 10.44
N VAL A 55 6.55 28.40 10.46
CA VAL A 55 7.96 28.05 10.75
C VAL A 55 8.44 28.75 12.02
N ALA A 56 8.97 27.99 12.96
CA ALA A 56 9.78 28.50 14.07
C ALA A 56 11.26 28.33 13.70
N ARG A 57 12.02 29.43 13.72
CA ARG A 57 13.44 29.47 13.33
C ARG A 57 14.31 29.93 14.48
N ARG A 58 15.45 29.25 14.68
CA ARG A 58 16.53 29.68 15.58
C ARG A 58 17.85 29.73 14.83
N ASN A 59 18.62 30.79 15.02
CA ASN A 59 19.99 30.89 14.51
C ASN A 59 20.97 30.31 15.52
N LEU A 60 21.94 29.54 15.04
CA LEU A 60 22.93 28.81 15.85
C LEU A 60 24.11 28.42 14.97
N SER A 61 25.31 28.27 15.53
CA SER A 61 26.49 27.83 14.76
C SER A 61 27.01 26.50 15.28
N ILE A 62 26.64 25.40 14.62
CA ILE A 62 27.00 24.05 15.06
C ILE A 62 27.80 23.32 13.98
N PRO A 63 29.02 22.84 14.27
CA PRO A 63 29.71 21.89 13.40
C PRO A 63 29.00 20.53 13.43
N LEU A 64 28.72 19.97 12.26
CA LEU A 64 28.11 18.64 12.17
C LEU A 64 29.19 17.56 12.18
N PRO A 65 29.06 16.49 12.99
CA PRO A 65 29.93 15.33 12.89
C PRO A 65 29.66 14.55 11.60
N ALA A 66 30.51 13.56 11.28
CA ALA A 66 30.41 12.79 10.05
C ALA A 66 29.05 12.06 9.90
N ASN A 67 28.47 11.63 11.02
CA ASN A 67 27.12 11.09 11.14
C ASN A 67 26.48 11.59 12.44
N TYR A 68 25.17 11.82 12.42
CA TYR A 68 24.44 12.43 13.54
C TYR A 68 22.95 12.07 13.54
N GLU A 69 22.34 12.31 14.70
CA GLU A 69 20.91 12.36 14.93
C GLU A 69 20.56 13.68 15.62
N PHE A 70 19.59 14.41 15.09
CA PHE A 70 18.87 15.43 15.83
C PHE A 70 17.64 14.80 16.48
N SER A 71 17.35 15.12 17.73
CA SER A 71 16.11 14.72 18.37
C SER A 71 15.47 15.88 19.12
N PHE A 72 14.15 15.83 19.26
CA PHE A 72 13.37 16.74 20.10
C PHE A 72 12.10 16.04 20.59
N SER A 73 11.65 16.37 21.78
CA SER A 73 10.36 15.94 22.30
C SER A 73 9.25 16.80 21.71
N ILE A 74 8.14 16.16 21.31
CA ILE A 74 6.95 16.84 20.80
C ILE A 74 5.68 16.28 21.45
N ARG A 75 4.71 17.16 21.69
CA ARG A 75 3.30 16.81 21.87
C ARG A 75 2.44 17.85 21.17
N GLY A 76 1.20 17.52 20.84
CA GLY A 76 0.34 18.49 20.16
C GLY A 76 -1.14 18.14 20.15
N GLU A 77 -1.94 19.20 20.05
CA GLU A 77 -3.37 19.20 19.81
C GLU A 77 -3.58 19.89 18.46
N ALA A 78 -3.41 19.13 17.37
CA ALA A 78 -3.38 19.67 16.02
C ALA A 78 -3.92 18.65 15.00
N PRO A 79 -4.57 19.11 13.92
CA PRO A 79 -4.91 18.28 12.77
C PRO A 79 -3.67 17.66 12.13
N ILE A 80 -3.88 16.59 11.34
CA ILE A 80 -2.83 15.93 10.57
C ILE A 80 -2.24 16.93 9.58
N ASN A 81 -0.97 17.27 9.75
CA ASN A 81 -0.24 18.19 8.88
C ASN A 81 1.16 17.64 8.62
N THR A 82 1.94 18.32 7.79
CA THR A 82 3.32 17.91 7.52
C THR A 82 4.24 18.51 8.57
N LEU A 83 5.08 17.69 9.20
CA LEU A 83 6.15 18.16 10.09
C LEU A 83 7.48 18.17 9.32
N GLU A 84 8.13 19.32 9.26
CA GLU A 84 9.43 19.49 8.62
C GLU A 84 10.48 19.93 9.64
N PHE A 85 11.67 19.34 9.56
CA PHE A 85 12.87 19.78 10.28
C PHE A 85 13.90 20.23 9.27
N LYS A 86 14.33 21.49 9.31
CA LYS A 86 15.24 22.06 8.32
C LYS A 86 16.54 22.52 8.96
N LEU A 87 17.61 22.32 8.22
CA LEU A 87 18.94 22.84 8.50
C LEU A 87 19.30 23.83 7.40
N VAL A 88 19.68 25.04 7.80
CA VAL A 88 20.15 26.09 6.90
C VAL A 88 21.66 26.24 7.05
N ASP A 89 22.37 26.32 5.94
CA ASP A 89 23.82 26.49 5.93
C ASP A 89 24.26 27.94 6.25
N PRO A 90 25.57 28.20 6.43
CA PRO A 90 26.08 29.54 6.72
C PRO A 90 25.84 30.60 5.64
N THR A 91 25.51 30.21 4.40
CA THR A 91 25.15 31.18 3.36
C THR A 91 23.73 31.69 3.54
N GLY A 92 22.84 30.88 4.13
CA GLY A 92 21.42 31.16 4.23
C GLY A 92 20.62 30.69 3.00
N ASP A 93 21.29 30.38 1.89
CA ASP A 93 20.66 30.07 0.60
C ASP A 93 20.44 28.57 0.38
N ASN A 94 21.13 27.70 1.13
CA ASN A 94 21.03 26.26 0.99
C ASN A 94 20.31 25.63 2.19
N VAL A 95 19.30 24.81 1.91
CA VAL A 95 18.44 24.16 2.90
C VAL A 95 18.48 22.65 2.71
N TRP A 96 18.64 21.94 3.83
CA TRP A 96 18.40 20.50 3.93
C TRP A 96 17.21 20.29 4.83
N TRP A 97 16.40 19.28 4.55
CA TRP A 97 15.19 19.02 5.31
C TRP A 97 14.97 17.53 5.55
N SER A 98 14.26 17.25 6.64
CA SER A 98 13.49 16.02 6.77
C SER A 98 12.02 16.38 6.71
N ASN A 99 11.29 15.79 5.76
CA ASN A 99 9.89 16.05 5.52
C ASN A 99 9.07 14.81 5.90
N GLN A 100 8.13 14.97 6.84
CA GLN A 100 7.21 13.91 7.25
C GLN A 100 5.76 14.31 6.96
N PRO A 101 5.24 14.00 5.76
CA PRO A 101 3.85 14.23 5.40
C PRO A 101 2.90 13.43 6.29
N SER A 102 1.68 13.95 6.45
CA SER A 102 0.62 13.29 7.22
C SER A 102 1.03 12.93 8.65
N PHE A 103 1.81 13.80 9.31
CA PHE A 103 2.22 13.63 10.69
C PHE A 103 1.02 13.77 11.63
N VAL A 104 0.77 12.74 12.43
CA VAL A 104 -0.21 12.77 13.51
C VAL A 104 0.49 13.27 14.76
N PHE A 105 0.14 14.47 15.22
CA PHE A 105 0.74 15.03 16.43
C PHE A 105 0.31 14.20 17.66
N PRO A 106 1.26 13.72 18.47
CA PRO A 106 0.93 12.87 19.60
C PRO A 106 0.36 13.69 20.76
N GLY A 107 -0.70 13.20 21.40
CA GLY A 107 -1.25 13.86 22.60
C GLY A 107 -0.37 13.74 23.85
N GLN A 108 0.64 12.87 23.81
CA GLN A 108 1.63 12.66 24.88
C GLN A 108 3.03 13.00 24.36
N TRP A 109 3.91 13.42 25.26
CA TRP A 109 5.32 13.69 24.93
C TRP A 109 5.96 12.48 24.27
N THR A 110 6.48 12.69 23.06
CA THR A 110 7.12 11.67 22.26
C THR A 110 8.38 12.26 21.64
N THR A 111 9.50 11.53 21.68
CA THR A 111 10.72 11.95 21.02
C THR A 111 10.64 11.69 19.52
N VAL A 112 10.91 12.74 18.73
CA VAL A 112 11.10 12.67 17.29
C VAL A 112 12.59 12.75 17.01
N SER A 113 13.13 11.74 16.30
CA SER A 113 14.53 11.71 15.85
C SER A 113 14.66 11.88 14.34
N ARG A 114 15.73 12.53 13.92
CA ARG A 114 16.11 12.83 12.52
C ARG A 114 17.59 12.55 12.32
N LYS A 115 17.88 11.43 11.69
CA LYS A 115 19.25 11.03 11.37
C LYS A 115 19.73 11.72 10.10
N LYS A 116 21.05 11.87 9.94
CA LYS A 116 21.67 12.46 8.74
C LYS A 116 21.04 11.95 7.43
N ARG A 117 20.82 10.63 7.29
CA ARG A 117 20.24 10.04 6.05
C ARG A 117 18.81 10.51 5.74
N GLN A 118 18.07 10.95 6.76
CA GLN A 118 16.68 11.41 6.66
C GLN A 118 16.60 12.91 6.41
N ILE A 119 17.75 13.59 6.40
CA ILE A 119 17.89 15.01 6.14
C ILE A 119 18.54 15.16 4.77
N THR A 120 17.74 15.42 3.76
CA THR A 120 18.16 15.51 2.36
C THR A 120 18.24 16.95 1.90
N PHE A 121 19.07 17.21 0.89
CA PHE A 121 19.11 18.53 0.27
C PHE A 121 17.73 18.87 -0.31
N ALA A 122 17.20 20.04 0.06
CA ALA A 122 15.88 20.50 -0.36
C ALA A 122 16.01 21.46 -1.55
N TRP A 123 16.74 22.56 -1.38
CA TRP A 123 17.00 23.56 -2.41
C TRP A 123 18.21 24.44 -2.06
N GLY A 124 18.72 25.15 -3.06
CA GLY A 124 19.82 26.10 -2.93
C GLY A 124 20.80 26.04 -4.11
N PRO A 125 21.66 27.06 -4.28
CA PRO A 125 22.59 27.14 -5.41
C PRO A 125 23.65 26.03 -5.46
N ILE A 126 23.94 25.35 -4.33
CA ILE A 126 24.97 24.28 -4.30
C ILE A 126 24.51 22.97 -4.95
N GLY A 127 23.21 22.77 -5.12
CA GLY A 127 22.64 21.62 -5.82
C GLY A 127 22.74 20.27 -5.10
N GLY A 128 23.28 20.20 -3.87
CA GLY A 128 23.34 18.98 -3.05
C GLY A 128 24.60 18.84 -2.19
N GLY A 129 24.76 17.66 -1.60
CA GLY A 129 25.95 17.27 -0.82
C GLY A 129 25.75 17.26 0.70
N ASP A 130 26.83 17.01 1.42
CA ASP A 130 26.84 16.95 2.88
C ASP A 130 27.01 18.34 3.51
N MET A 131 26.14 18.67 4.46
CA MET A 131 26.30 19.86 5.30
C MET A 131 27.36 19.62 6.38
N LYS A 132 28.31 20.56 6.53
CA LYS A 132 29.37 20.52 7.56
C LYS A 132 29.09 21.42 8.77
N ARG A 133 28.26 22.44 8.60
CA ARG A 133 27.92 23.40 9.66
C ARG A 133 26.49 23.90 9.46
N VAL A 134 25.73 23.93 10.55
CA VAL A 134 24.38 24.52 10.59
C VAL A 134 24.50 25.97 11.06
N ALA A 135 23.78 26.88 10.41
CA ALA A 135 23.64 28.28 10.79
C ALA A 135 22.24 28.64 11.31
N ALA A 136 21.22 27.85 10.93
CA ALA A 136 19.90 27.92 11.53
C ALA A 136 19.20 26.55 11.51
N ILE A 137 18.34 26.33 12.51
CA ILE A 137 17.38 25.23 12.55
C ILE A 137 15.99 25.82 12.38
N GLU A 138 15.15 25.14 11.60
CA GLU A 138 13.74 25.45 11.47
C GLU A 138 12.89 24.23 11.78
N ILE A 139 11.83 24.44 12.56
CA ILE A 139 10.76 23.46 12.76
C ILE A 139 9.52 24.04 12.10
N ALA A 140 9.00 23.36 11.08
CA ALA A 140 7.88 23.84 10.29
C ALA A 140 6.67 22.90 10.37
N ILE A 141 5.49 23.50 10.46
CA ILE A 141 4.22 22.83 10.19
C ILE A 141 3.71 23.33 8.84
N THR A 142 3.61 22.45 7.85
CA THR A 142 3.09 22.77 6.51
C THR A 142 1.69 22.17 6.36
N ALA A 143 0.75 22.91 5.75
CA ALA A 143 -0.63 22.48 5.60
C ALA A 143 -0.73 21.15 4.83
N GLY A 144 -1.13 20.09 5.53
CA GLY A 144 -1.55 18.80 4.97
C GLY A 144 -3.08 18.74 4.90
N SER A 145 -3.73 18.65 6.06
CA SER A 145 -5.18 18.91 6.17
C SER A 145 -5.52 20.37 6.46
N GLY A 146 -4.51 21.19 6.81
CA GLY A 146 -4.67 22.60 7.17
C GLY A 146 -5.21 22.76 8.60
N GLY A 147 -6.05 23.77 8.80
CA GLY A 147 -6.70 24.09 10.07
C GLY A 147 -5.83 24.85 11.06
N LYS A 148 -6.16 24.76 12.35
CA LYS A 148 -5.43 25.39 13.45
C LYS A 148 -5.05 24.37 14.50
N GLY A 149 -3.98 24.64 15.24
CA GLY A 149 -3.53 23.73 16.29
C GLY A 149 -2.41 24.31 17.15
N THR A 150 -2.11 23.60 18.23
CA THR A 150 -1.04 23.94 19.16
C THR A 150 -0.10 22.75 19.29
N ILE A 151 1.21 22.99 19.20
CA ILE A 151 2.24 21.99 19.49
C ILE A 151 3.23 22.51 20.53
N TRP A 152 3.82 21.59 21.27
CA TRP A 152 4.87 21.87 22.24
C TRP A 152 6.13 21.10 21.87
N LEU A 153 7.27 21.75 22.03
CA LEU A 153 8.60 21.24 21.69
C LEU A 153 9.53 21.40 22.89
N ASP A 154 10.32 20.37 23.15
CA ASP A 154 11.23 20.31 24.29
C ASP A 154 12.50 19.50 23.93
N ASP A 155 13.59 19.64 24.69
CA ASP A 155 14.84 18.86 24.61
C ASP A 155 15.41 18.71 23.17
N LEU A 156 15.76 19.80 22.48
CA LEU A 156 16.43 19.74 21.18
C LEU A 156 17.89 19.31 21.37
N VAL A 157 18.26 18.13 20.88
CA VAL A 157 19.57 17.50 21.09
C VAL A 157 20.21 17.11 19.77
N LEU A 158 21.54 17.29 19.66
CA LEU A 158 22.39 16.72 18.62
C LEU A 158 23.22 15.57 19.20
N THR A 159 23.01 14.36 18.69
CA THR A 159 23.78 13.17 19.07
C THR A 159 24.71 12.76 17.93
N PRO A 160 26.04 12.84 18.10
CA PRO A 160 26.98 12.26 17.16
C PRO A 160 26.80 10.75 17.08
N LEU A 161 26.81 10.21 15.86
CA LEU A 161 26.69 8.78 15.61
C LEU A 161 27.99 8.24 15.01
N GLU A 162 28.20 6.93 15.18
CA GLU A 162 29.23 6.21 14.44
C GLU A 162 29.08 6.48 12.93
N PRO A 163 30.20 6.62 12.18
CA PRO A 163 30.15 6.82 10.74
C PRO A 163 29.25 5.79 10.05
N ASN A 164 28.44 6.25 9.10
CA ASN A 164 27.59 5.36 8.33
C ASN A 164 28.47 4.40 7.49
N ALA A 165 28.51 3.13 7.88
CA ALA A 165 29.26 2.09 7.22
C ALA A 165 28.45 0.79 7.25
N PRO A 166 28.61 -0.10 6.25
CA PRO A 166 27.99 -1.41 6.26
C PRO A 166 28.27 -2.16 7.58
N TYR A 167 27.27 -2.87 8.07
CA TYR A 167 27.45 -3.73 9.22
C TYR A 167 28.33 -4.95 8.85
N THR A 168 29.48 -5.09 9.51
CA THR A 168 30.50 -6.14 9.21
C THR A 168 30.79 -7.09 10.36
N LEU A 169 30.17 -6.89 11.54
CA LEU A 169 30.40 -7.75 12.71
C LEU A 169 29.59 -9.04 12.62
N LYS A 170 30.03 -10.11 13.29
CA LYS A 170 29.19 -11.28 13.53
C LYS A 170 28.32 -11.02 14.77
N PRO A 171 26.97 -11.02 14.67
CA PRO A 171 26.11 -10.88 15.84
C PRO A 171 26.37 -12.02 16.85
N ALA A 172 26.25 -11.73 18.14
CA ALA A 172 26.27 -12.75 19.19
C ALA A 172 24.85 -13.22 19.48
N LEU A 173 24.60 -14.53 19.40
CA LEU A 173 23.29 -15.11 19.65
C LEU A 173 23.24 -15.79 21.02
N SER A 174 22.12 -15.62 21.70
CA SER A 174 21.82 -16.29 22.96
C SER A 174 20.36 -16.71 22.98
N SER A 175 20.04 -17.73 23.75
CA SER A 175 18.68 -18.27 23.85
C SER A 175 18.42 -18.80 25.25
N TRP A 176 17.14 -19.03 25.52
CA TRP A 176 16.73 -19.73 26.75
C TRP A 176 17.17 -21.20 26.78
N SER A 177 17.14 -21.88 25.62
CA SER A 177 17.53 -23.28 25.47
C SER A 177 18.58 -23.48 24.38
N LYS A 178 19.57 -24.33 24.68
CA LYS A 178 20.69 -24.67 23.79
C LYS A 178 20.82 -26.19 23.66
N PRO A 179 19.87 -26.88 22.99
CA PRO A 179 20.02 -28.30 22.74
C PRO A 179 21.28 -28.58 21.89
N PRO A 180 22.05 -29.64 22.18
CA PRO A 180 23.25 -29.97 21.40
C PRO A 180 22.95 -30.14 19.90
N GLY A 181 23.77 -29.51 19.04
CA GLY A 181 23.61 -29.53 17.57
C GLY A 181 22.50 -28.61 17.04
N HIS A 182 21.90 -27.82 17.93
CA HIS A 182 20.82 -26.87 17.66
C HIS A 182 21.03 -25.56 18.41
N GLU A 183 22.30 -25.16 18.54
CA GLU A 183 22.74 -23.95 19.20
C GLU A 183 22.18 -22.68 18.53
N PRO A 184 22.05 -21.56 19.26
CA PRO A 184 21.52 -20.30 18.73
C PRO A 184 22.18 -19.80 17.47
N ASP A 185 23.49 -20.00 17.31
CA ASP A 185 24.26 -19.54 16.16
C ASP A 185 23.75 -20.13 14.84
N HIS A 186 23.11 -21.30 14.86
CA HIS A 186 22.48 -21.89 13.68
C HIS A 186 21.32 -21.08 13.12
N ALA A 187 20.76 -20.13 13.87
CA ALA A 187 19.74 -19.23 13.35
C ALA A 187 20.29 -18.16 12.40
N MET A 188 21.61 -17.95 12.33
CA MET A 188 22.24 -16.90 11.51
C MET A 188 23.61 -17.35 10.95
N ASP A 189 23.78 -18.64 10.67
CA ASP A 189 25.02 -19.20 10.14
C ASP A 189 25.07 -19.22 8.59
N GLY A 190 23.97 -18.84 7.92
CA GLY A 190 23.85 -18.84 6.47
C GLY A 190 23.61 -20.22 5.86
N ASN A 191 23.34 -21.24 6.68
CA ASN A 191 23.15 -22.63 6.23
C ASN A 191 21.71 -23.08 6.44
N SER A 192 20.96 -23.23 5.34
CA SER A 192 19.55 -23.66 5.40
C SER A 192 19.30 -25.09 5.92
N LEU A 193 20.36 -25.87 6.16
CA LEU A 193 20.29 -27.25 6.67
C LEU A 193 20.44 -27.34 8.19
N THR A 194 20.92 -26.28 8.85
CA THR A 194 21.03 -26.19 10.31
C THR A 194 19.80 -25.47 10.87
N SER A 195 19.60 -25.57 12.19
CA SER A 195 18.54 -24.81 12.87
C SER A 195 18.83 -24.67 14.35
N TRP A 196 18.52 -23.50 14.91
CA TRP A 196 18.31 -23.36 16.34
C TRP A 196 17.00 -24.06 16.71
N ARG A 197 16.98 -24.82 17.81
CA ARG A 197 15.76 -25.45 18.33
C ARG A 197 15.51 -25.13 19.80
N THR A 198 14.23 -25.11 20.17
CA THR A 198 13.84 -25.07 21.58
C THR A 198 13.95 -26.45 22.21
N ASP A 199 14.36 -26.51 23.47
CA ASP A 199 14.33 -27.75 24.25
C ASP A 199 12.91 -28.00 24.79
N PRO A 200 12.18 -29.04 24.30
CA PRO A 200 10.81 -29.32 24.73
C PRO A 200 10.73 -29.76 26.19
N ALA A 201 11.84 -30.18 26.82
CA ALA A 201 11.87 -30.54 28.23
C ALA A 201 11.93 -29.31 29.16
N ARG A 202 12.26 -28.11 28.63
CA ARG A 202 12.29 -26.87 29.40
C ARG A 202 10.95 -26.15 29.35
N SER A 203 10.31 -26.01 30.51
CA SER A 203 9.14 -25.15 30.68
C SER A 203 9.54 -23.66 30.71
N GLY A 204 8.64 -22.81 30.22
CA GLY A 204 8.81 -21.35 30.23
C GLY A 204 8.85 -20.70 28.85
N ASN A 205 8.80 -19.36 28.84
CA ASN A 205 8.87 -18.56 27.63
C ASN A 205 10.23 -18.74 26.95
N GLN A 206 10.23 -19.27 25.74
CA GLN A 206 11.44 -19.46 24.94
C GLN A 206 11.78 -18.16 24.22
N TRP A 207 13.06 -17.86 24.10
CA TRP A 207 13.50 -16.69 23.34
C TRP A 207 14.86 -16.92 22.67
N LEU A 208 15.07 -16.20 21.58
CA LEU A 208 16.33 -16.03 20.88
C LEU A 208 16.66 -14.55 20.83
N ASN A 209 17.84 -14.16 21.29
CA ASN A 209 18.32 -12.79 21.35
C ASN A 209 19.56 -12.64 20.47
N ILE A 210 19.49 -11.69 19.55
CA ILE A 210 20.57 -11.28 18.66
C ILE A 210 21.16 -9.99 19.24
N ASP A 211 22.45 -10.00 19.62
CA ASP A 211 23.22 -8.79 19.92
C ASP A 211 24.09 -8.44 18.71
N PHE A 212 23.80 -7.32 18.03
CA PHE A 212 24.61 -6.81 16.93
C PHE A 212 25.96 -6.23 17.39
N LEU A 213 26.25 -6.22 18.70
CA LEU A 213 27.46 -5.69 19.35
C LEU A 213 27.61 -4.16 19.24
N LYS A 214 26.91 -3.54 18.29
CA LYS A 214 26.75 -2.10 18.10
C LYS A 214 25.34 -1.80 17.58
N ARG A 215 24.95 -0.52 17.64
CA ARG A 215 23.73 0.00 17.04
C ARG A 215 23.70 -0.36 15.54
N ARG A 216 22.58 -0.91 15.07
CA ARG A 216 22.40 -1.36 13.68
C ARG A 216 21.02 -0.95 13.18
N GLU A 217 21.01 -0.34 12.00
CA GLU A 217 19.79 0.01 11.29
C GLU A 217 19.39 -1.10 10.31
N PHE A 218 18.09 -1.33 10.18
CA PHE A 218 17.53 -2.36 9.31
C PHE A 218 16.08 -2.03 8.93
N GLY A 219 15.61 -2.59 7.81
CA GLY A 219 14.23 -2.40 7.32
C GLY A 219 13.31 -3.58 7.61
N GLY A 220 13.85 -4.73 7.99
CA GLY A 220 13.03 -5.93 8.13
C GLY A 220 13.80 -7.15 8.58
N LEU A 221 13.05 -8.20 8.88
CA LEU A 221 13.56 -9.53 9.14
C LEU A 221 12.86 -10.51 8.20
N VAL A 222 13.62 -11.44 7.63
CA VAL A 222 13.07 -12.63 6.98
C VAL A 222 13.45 -13.82 7.84
N ILE A 223 12.44 -14.57 8.30
CA ILE A 223 12.64 -15.70 9.21
C ILE A 223 12.22 -16.98 8.50
N ASP A 224 13.15 -17.90 8.32
CA ASP A 224 12.91 -19.24 7.81
C ASP A 224 12.78 -20.21 8.99
N TRP A 225 11.66 -20.90 9.03
CA TRP A 225 11.36 -21.94 10.01
C TRP A 225 11.61 -23.32 9.43
N GLU A 226 11.92 -24.27 10.30
CA GLU A 226 11.89 -25.67 9.94
C GLU A 226 10.44 -26.11 9.67
N LYS A 227 10.25 -26.93 8.64
CA LYS A 227 8.92 -27.41 8.21
C LYS A 227 8.23 -28.14 9.36
N GLY A 228 7.06 -27.63 9.77
CA GLY A 228 6.26 -28.20 10.87
C GLY A 228 6.73 -27.79 12.27
N ALA A 229 7.75 -26.94 12.39
CA ALA A 229 8.34 -26.50 13.65
C ALA A 229 8.32 -24.96 13.81
N ARG A 230 7.46 -24.27 13.05
CA ARG A 230 7.14 -22.85 13.26
C ARG A 230 6.21 -22.72 14.48
N PRO A 231 6.46 -21.80 15.43
CA PRO A 231 5.52 -21.57 16.52
C PRO A 231 4.18 -21.00 16.02
N ALA A 232 3.11 -21.26 16.77
CA ALA A 232 1.79 -20.68 16.46
C ALA A 232 1.80 -19.16 16.54
N SER A 233 2.57 -18.56 17.44
CA SER A 233 2.75 -17.11 17.51
C SER A 233 4.08 -16.76 18.16
N TYR A 234 4.58 -15.56 17.89
CA TYR A 234 5.76 -15.00 18.55
C TYR A 234 5.75 -13.48 18.48
N ALA A 235 6.56 -12.85 19.32
CA ALA A 235 6.76 -11.40 19.33
C ALA A 235 8.22 -11.06 19.00
N VAL A 236 8.43 -9.92 18.36
CA VAL A 236 9.77 -9.34 18.13
C VAL A 236 9.89 -8.07 18.93
N SER A 237 10.94 -7.98 19.73
CA SER A 237 11.29 -6.79 20.51
C SER A 237 12.68 -6.29 20.16
N THR A 238 12.89 -4.99 20.29
CA THR A 238 14.18 -4.33 20.08
C THR A 238 14.66 -3.63 21.35
N SER A 239 15.97 -3.44 21.46
CA SER A 239 16.59 -2.69 22.55
C SER A 239 17.95 -2.10 22.13
N LEU A 240 18.32 -0.96 22.72
CA LEU A 240 19.66 -0.37 22.58
C LEU A 240 20.62 -0.81 23.70
N ASP A 241 20.10 -1.07 24.91
CA ASP A 241 20.86 -1.39 26.12
C ASP A 241 20.85 -2.88 26.51
N GLY A 242 19.97 -3.67 25.88
CA GLY A 242 19.74 -5.09 26.19
C GLY A 242 18.89 -5.34 27.44
N GLN A 243 18.52 -4.29 28.17
CA GLN A 243 17.75 -4.33 29.42
C GLN A 243 16.29 -3.95 29.16
N THR A 244 16.07 -2.83 28.49
CA THR A 244 14.74 -2.29 28.17
C THR A 244 14.33 -2.77 26.78
N MET A 245 13.42 -3.75 26.75
CA MET A 245 12.90 -4.33 25.51
C MET A 245 11.57 -3.68 25.11
N THR A 246 11.50 -3.18 23.88
CA THR A 246 10.26 -2.64 23.31
C THR A 246 9.74 -3.60 22.25
N GLN A 247 8.51 -4.09 22.39
CA GLN A 247 7.90 -4.94 21.37
C GLN A 247 7.58 -4.10 20.12
N VAL A 248 8.13 -4.50 18.98
CA VAL A 248 7.96 -3.81 17.68
C VAL A 248 7.12 -4.60 16.68
N TYR A 249 6.90 -5.90 16.93
CA TYR A 249 6.09 -6.74 16.06
C TYR A 249 5.47 -7.91 16.84
N ALA A 250 4.31 -8.39 16.39
CA ALA A 250 3.70 -9.62 16.86
C ALA A 250 3.19 -10.41 15.65
N VAL A 251 3.46 -11.71 15.65
CA VAL A 251 3.15 -12.61 14.54
C VAL A 251 2.14 -13.66 15.01
N GLY A 252 1.08 -13.84 14.23
CA GLY A 252 0.03 -14.81 14.50
C GLY A 252 0.26 -16.20 13.87
N PRO A 253 -0.75 -17.07 13.98
CA PRO A 253 -0.73 -18.41 13.41
C PRO A 253 -0.59 -18.40 11.90
N SER A 254 0.33 -19.20 11.37
CA SER A 254 0.49 -19.41 9.93
C SER A 254 0.98 -20.83 9.64
N ASN A 255 0.66 -21.32 8.44
CA ASN A 255 1.24 -22.54 7.88
C ASN A 255 2.46 -22.26 6.99
N SER A 256 2.87 -21.00 6.85
CA SER A 256 4.08 -20.63 6.11
C SER A 256 5.32 -21.12 6.85
N SER A 257 6.34 -21.56 6.12
CA SER A 257 7.67 -21.81 6.67
C SER A 257 8.59 -20.59 6.59
N ARG A 258 8.11 -19.46 6.06
CA ARG A 258 8.85 -18.20 5.97
C ARG A 258 7.97 -17.03 6.37
N ASP A 259 8.47 -16.18 7.25
CA ASP A 259 7.81 -14.93 7.64
C ASP A 259 8.61 -13.72 7.15
N TYR A 260 7.89 -12.66 6.80
CA TYR A 260 8.44 -11.38 6.34
C TYR A 260 7.98 -10.27 7.27
N LEU A 261 8.88 -9.75 8.10
CA LEU A 261 8.54 -8.74 9.09
C LEU A 261 8.86 -7.34 8.56
N TYR A 262 7.81 -6.56 8.32
CA TYR A 262 7.92 -5.16 7.90
C TYR A 262 8.29 -4.28 9.10
N LEU A 263 9.57 -3.95 9.21
CA LEU A 263 10.16 -3.18 10.31
C LEU A 263 10.90 -1.95 9.76
N PRO A 264 10.22 -1.06 9.01
CA PRO A 264 10.87 0.08 8.36
C PRO A 264 11.50 1.00 9.41
N GLU A 265 12.56 1.70 9.02
CA GLU A 265 13.26 2.67 9.88
C GLU A 265 13.67 2.11 11.26
N SER A 266 13.90 0.79 11.36
CA SER A 266 14.29 0.17 12.63
C SER A 266 15.75 0.37 12.94
N ASP A 267 16.02 0.49 14.24
CA ASP A 267 17.34 0.74 14.76
C ASP A 267 17.46 0.18 16.17
N ALA A 268 18.37 -0.77 16.34
CA ALA A 268 18.56 -1.47 17.59
C ALA A 268 19.99 -2.03 17.70
N ARG A 269 20.41 -2.33 18.93
CA ARG A 269 21.56 -3.22 19.16
C ARG A 269 21.10 -4.65 19.37
N HIS A 270 20.00 -4.83 20.08
CA HIS A 270 19.43 -6.13 20.38
C HIS A 270 18.10 -6.33 19.67
N VAL A 271 17.89 -7.53 19.13
CA VAL A 271 16.62 -8.02 18.60
C VAL A 271 16.28 -9.33 19.31
N ARG A 272 15.10 -9.41 19.91
CA ARG A 272 14.64 -10.61 20.62
C ARG A 272 13.37 -11.17 19.98
N ILE A 273 13.42 -12.43 19.60
CA ILE A 273 12.26 -13.23 19.22
C ILE A 273 11.79 -13.96 20.48
N SER A 274 10.56 -13.69 20.92
CA SER A 274 9.95 -14.29 22.11
C SER A 274 8.80 -15.19 21.70
N ILE A 275 8.84 -16.44 22.13
CA ILE A 275 7.84 -17.46 21.81
C ILE A 275 7.08 -17.77 23.10
N GLY A 276 5.79 -17.42 23.11
CA GLY A 276 4.89 -17.76 24.21
C GLY A 276 4.51 -19.24 24.11
N MET A 277 4.84 -20.02 25.14
CA MET A 277 4.39 -21.42 25.23
C MET A 277 2.96 -21.44 25.81
N PRO A 278 2.05 -22.28 25.30
CA PRO A 278 0.69 -22.38 25.84
C PRO A 278 0.73 -22.81 27.32
N SER A 279 -0.11 -22.16 28.14
CA SER A 279 -0.09 -22.26 29.61
C SER A 279 -0.70 -23.54 30.20
N SER A 280 -1.03 -24.56 29.40
CA SER A 280 -1.71 -25.75 29.90
C SER A 280 -1.28 -27.02 29.17
N GLY A 281 -0.57 -27.91 29.87
CA GLY A 281 -0.63 -29.38 29.82
C GLY A 281 -0.43 -30.14 28.50
N ASP A 282 -0.55 -29.49 27.35
CA ASP A 282 -0.44 -30.09 26.03
C ASP A 282 1.03 -30.17 25.66
N ARG A 283 1.67 -31.27 26.09
CA ARG A 283 3.06 -31.60 25.76
C ARG A 283 3.25 -31.91 24.26
N SER A 284 2.23 -31.70 23.41
CA SER A 284 2.31 -31.88 21.96
C SER A 284 2.83 -30.65 21.21
N SER A 285 3.23 -29.56 21.87
CA SER A 285 3.93 -28.48 21.16
C SER A 285 5.31 -28.98 20.71
N SER A 286 5.40 -29.34 19.43
CA SER A 286 6.64 -29.65 18.73
C SER A 286 7.72 -28.62 19.06
N SER A 287 8.97 -29.09 19.22
CA SER A 287 10.12 -28.20 19.38
C SER A 287 10.09 -27.17 18.25
N VAL A 288 10.21 -25.88 18.60
CA VAL A 288 10.37 -24.83 17.59
C VAL A 288 11.73 -25.03 16.93
N GLY A 289 11.77 -24.87 15.60
CA GLY A 289 12.99 -24.94 14.81
C GLY A 289 13.09 -23.73 13.90
N LEU A 290 14.10 -22.90 14.14
CA LEU A 290 14.41 -21.72 13.35
C LEU A 290 15.66 -22.00 12.53
N ARG A 291 15.54 -21.95 11.20
CA ARG A 291 16.64 -22.24 10.28
C ARG A 291 17.50 -21.03 10.00
N GLU A 292 16.89 -19.88 9.72
CA GLU A 292 17.65 -18.70 9.33
C GLU A 292 16.90 -17.41 9.63
N ILE A 293 17.59 -16.38 10.12
CA ILE A 293 17.11 -15.00 10.23
C ILE A 293 18.01 -14.12 9.37
N ARG A 294 17.43 -13.52 8.33
CA ARG A 294 18.09 -12.51 7.53
C ARG A 294 17.63 -11.12 7.93
N VAL A 295 18.57 -10.30 8.39
CA VAL A 295 18.36 -8.88 8.67
C VAL A 295 18.44 -8.10 7.37
N GLN A 296 17.35 -7.45 6.98
CA GLN A 296 17.22 -6.76 5.71
C GLN A 296 17.64 -5.28 5.82
N PRO A 297 18.27 -4.71 4.77
CA PRO A 297 18.64 -3.29 4.78
C PRO A 297 17.41 -2.38 4.80
N LEU A 298 17.59 -1.10 5.13
CA LEU A 298 16.51 -0.10 5.15
C LEU A 298 15.74 -0.02 3.83
N SER A 299 16.44 -0.12 2.69
CA SER A 299 15.83 -0.06 1.36
C SER A 299 14.87 -1.22 1.06
N TRP A 300 14.93 -2.31 1.82
CA TRP A 300 14.07 -3.49 1.61
C TRP A 300 12.59 -3.21 1.90
N SER A 301 12.31 -2.20 2.74
CA SER A 301 10.97 -1.87 3.22
C SER A 301 10.73 -0.36 3.33
N ALA A 302 11.57 0.44 2.67
CA ALA A 302 11.50 1.90 2.70
C ALA A 302 10.08 2.41 2.39
N THR A 303 9.41 1.75 1.45
CA THR A 303 7.96 1.86 1.23
C THR A 303 7.27 0.50 1.32
N ARG A 304 5.94 0.51 1.40
CA ARG A 304 5.12 -0.70 1.25
C ARG A 304 5.36 -1.40 -0.09
N ASN A 305 5.57 -0.61 -1.15
CA ASN A 305 5.84 -1.14 -2.48
C ASN A 305 7.18 -1.88 -2.51
N ASP A 306 8.24 -1.34 -1.88
CA ASP A 306 9.55 -2.00 -1.81
C ASP A 306 9.46 -3.33 -1.06
N PHE A 307 8.73 -3.35 0.06
CA PHE A 307 8.46 -4.57 0.82
C PHE A 307 7.78 -5.63 -0.03
N PHE A 308 6.68 -5.29 -0.71
CA PHE A 308 5.97 -6.26 -1.55
C PHE A 308 6.77 -6.68 -2.79
N GLU A 309 7.61 -5.81 -3.35
CA GLU A 309 8.54 -6.18 -4.42
C GLU A 309 9.55 -7.24 -3.91
N ALA A 310 10.05 -7.06 -2.69
CA ALA A 310 10.99 -8.01 -2.10
C ALA A 310 10.33 -9.36 -1.75
N VAL A 311 9.11 -9.34 -1.19
CA VAL A 311 8.32 -10.56 -0.94
C VAL A 311 7.97 -11.26 -2.26
N ALA A 312 7.60 -10.52 -3.30
CA ALA A 312 7.26 -11.07 -4.61
C ALA A 312 8.45 -11.76 -5.29
N ARG A 313 9.68 -11.31 -5.04
CA ARG A 313 10.92 -11.90 -5.57
C ARG A 313 11.17 -13.32 -5.06
N ASP A 314 10.79 -13.59 -3.82
CA ASP A 314 10.93 -14.91 -3.20
C ASP A 314 9.75 -15.85 -3.50
N ALA A 315 8.61 -15.29 -3.91
CA ALA A 315 7.40 -16.06 -4.19
C ALA A 315 7.45 -16.69 -5.58
N PRO A 316 6.72 -17.81 -5.81
CA PRO A 316 6.62 -18.37 -7.14
C PRO A 316 6.07 -17.33 -8.14
N PRO A 317 6.62 -17.23 -9.37
CA PRO A 317 6.11 -16.31 -10.38
C PRO A 317 4.60 -16.44 -10.57
N GLY A 318 3.90 -15.31 -10.72
CA GLY A 318 2.43 -15.27 -10.79
C GLY A 318 1.72 -15.16 -9.43
N SER A 319 2.45 -15.13 -8.30
CA SER A 319 1.83 -14.97 -6.96
C SER A 319 1.44 -13.54 -6.60
N TYR A 320 2.02 -12.55 -7.29
CA TYR A 320 1.80 -11.12 -7.05
C TYR A 320 1.52 -10.44 -8.39
N PRO A 321 0.91 -9.23 -8.38
CA PRO A 321 0.76 -8.43 -9.58
C PRO A 321 2.08 -8.31 -10.36
N LYS A 322 1.97 -8.43 -11.69
CA LYS A 322 3.10 -8.50 -12.63
C LYS A 322 4.15 -7.40 -12.43
N TYR A 323 3.73 -6.21 -12.04
CA TYR A 323 4.62 -5.07 -11.82
C TYR A 323 5.54 -5.23 -10.60
N PHE A 324 5.18 -6.02 -9.57
CA PHE A 324 6.11 -6.32 -8.47
C PHE A 324 7.27 -7.23 -8.89
N SER A 325 7.22 -7.83 -10.08
CA SER A 325 8.37 -8.49 -10.71
C SER A 325 9.12 -7.57 -11.67
N ARG A 326 8.91 -6.24 -11.59
CA ARG A 326 9.47 -5.21 -12.50
C ARG A 326 9.14 -5.42 -13.97
N VAL A 327 7.96 -5.98 -14.24
CA VAL A 327 7.46 -6.15 -15.61
C VAL A 327 6.26 -5.22 -15.81
N GLN A 328 6.28 -4.42 -16.88
CA GLN A 328 5.18 -3.52 -17.21
C GLN A 328 3.85 -4.28 -17.32
N SER A 329 2.83 -3.74 -16.66
CA SER A 329 1.43 -4.15 -16.80
C SER A 329 0.66 -2.99 -17.41
N TYR A 330 -0.04 -3.24 -18.52
CA TYR A 330 -0.89 -2.25 -19.17
C TYR A 330 -2.32 -2.36 -18.62
N TRP A 331 -2.98 -1.22 -18.48
CA TRP A 331 -4.33 -1.12 -17.94
C TRP A 331 -5.16 -0.08 -18.68
N THR A 332 -6.48 -0.18 -18.52
CA THR A 332 -7.45 0.81 -19.01
C THR A 332 -8.47 1.15 -17.93
N VAL A 333 -9.11 2.32 -18.06
CA VAL A 333 -10.14 2.81 -17.14
C VAL A 333 -11.51 2.22 -17.49
N ILE A 334 -12.33 2.02 -16.46
CA ILE A 334 -13.72 1.58 -16.54
C ILE A 334 -14.56 2.55 -15.71
N GLY A 335 -15.51 3.24 -16.33
CA GLY A 335 -16.35 4.19 -15.61
C GLY A 335 -17.63 4.53 -16.36
N VAL A 336 -18.43 5.40 -15.73
CA VAL A 336 -19.61 6.03 -16.31
C VAL A 336 -19.25 7.49 -16.58
N ASP A 337 -19.71 8.05 -17.69
CA ASP A 337 -19.47 9.46 -18.03
C ASP A 337 -19.91 10.41 -16.91
N GLY A 338 -18.98 11.25 -16.45
CA GLY A 338 -19.23 12.27 -15.44
C GLY A 338 -19.29 11.76 -13.99
N ASP A 339 -18.98 10.48 -13.74
CA ASP A 339 -18.97 9.92 -12.39
C ASP A 339 -17.65 10.18 -11.67
N THR A 340 -17.68 10.57 -10.39
CA THR A 340 -16.49 10.88 -9.58
C THR A 340 -15.69 9.65 -9.14
N ARG A 341 -16.07 8.46 -9.62
CA ARG A 341 -15.46 7.18 -9.28
C ARG A 341 -15.31 6.31 -10.51
N GLU A 342 -14.07 5.89 -10.78
CA GLU A 342 -13.79 4.91 -11.81
C GLU A 342 -12.88 3.77 -11.33
N ALA A 343 -13.03 2.64 -12.00
CA ALA A 343 -12.24 1.43 -11.81
C ALA A 343 -11.15 1.31 -12.87
N LEU A 344 -10.18 0.43 -12.66
CA LEU A 344 -9.20 0.04 -13.68
C LEU A 344 -9.24 -1.46 -13.92
N MET A 345 -8.85 -1.91 -15.11
CA MET A 345 -8.57 -3.31 -15.40
C MET A 345 -7.25 -3.43 -16.16
N ASN A 346 -6.39 -4.36 -15.74
CA ASN A 346 -5.16 -4.66 -16.47
C ASN A 346 -5.31 -5.81 -17.48
N GLU A 347 -4.29 -5.98 -18.31
CA GLU A 347 -4.18 -7.06 -19.31
C GLU A 347 -4.10 -8.49 -18.68
N GLN A 348 -4.05 -8.61 -17.35
CA GLN A 348 -4.18 -9.87 -16.61
C GLN A 348 -5.62 -10.13 -16.15
N GLY A 349 -6.54 -9.18 -16.27
CA GLY A 349 -7.91 -9.31 -15.80
C GLY A 349 -8.10 -9.07 -14.30
N MET A 350 -7.11 -8.47 -13.63
CA MET A 350 -7.27 -7.89 -12.30
C MET A 350 -8.04 -6.58 -12.43
N VAL A 351 -9.00 -6.36 -11.53
CA VAL A 351 -9.88 -5.19 -11.55
C VAL A 351 -9.76 -4.42 -10.24
N GLU A 352 -9.38 -3.14 -10.33
CA GLU A 352 -9.26 -2.21 -9.21
C GLU A 352 -10.62 -1.60 -8.87
N SER A 353 -10.97 -1.58 -7.59
CA SER A 353 -12.27 -1.07 -7.10
C SER A 353 -12.36 0.47 -7.06
N GLY A 354 -11.24 1.16 -7.20
CA GLY A 354 -11.15 2.62 -7.24
C GLY A 354 -9.76 3.12 -6.88
N LYS A 355 -9.52 4.43 -7.07
CA LYS A 355 -8.24 5.08 -6.78
C LYS A 355 -7.72 4.79 -5.37
N GLY A 356 -6.52 4.21 -5.27
CA GLY A 356 -5.89 3.87 -3.99
C GLY A 356 -6.59 2.73 -3.23
N GLN A 357 -7.47 1.98 -3.90
CA GLN A 357 -8.26 0.90 -3.30
C GLN A 357 -7.81 -0.48 -3.76
N PHE A 358 -8.33 -1.50 -3.10
CA PHE A 358 -8.04 -2.91 -3.38
C PHE A 358 -8.47 -3.32 -4.78
N SER A 359 -7.96 -4.47 -5.23
CA SER A 359 -8.37 -5.09 -6.49
C SER A 359 -8.86 -6.52 -6.28
N VAL A 360 -9.64 -6.99 -7.25
CA VAL A 360 -10.03 -8.38 -7.41
C VAL A 360 -9.17 -9.02 -8.50
N GLU A 361 -8.37 -10.03 -8.14
CA GLU A 361 -7.46 -10.75 -9.05
C GLU A 361 -7.93 -12.21 -9.24
N PRO A 362 -8.09 -12.69 -10.50
CA PRO A 362 -8.55 -14.04 -10.78
C PRO A 362 -7.40 -15.07 -10.81
N PHE A 363 -7.69 -16.29 -10.34
CA PHE A 363 -6.82 -17.46 -10.44
C PHE A 363 -7.66 -18.70 -10.80
N LEU A 364 -7.15 -19.60 -11.64
CA LEU A 364 -7.90 -20.79 -12.08
C LEU A 364 -7.16 -22.07 -11.69
N PHE A 365 -7.71 -22.87 -10.80
CA PHE A 365 -7.18 -24.19 -10.50
C PHE A 365 -7.81 -25.22 -11.43
N THR A 366 -7.01 -25.85 -12.30
CA THR A 366 -7.48 -26.89 -13.22
C THR A 366 -6.32 -27.78 -13.65
N GLY A 367 -6.59 -29.04 -14.00
CA GLY A 367 -5.55 -30.00 -14.36
C GLY A 367 -4.54 -30.24 -13.24
N GLY A 368 -4.97 -30.17 -11.98
CA GLY A 368 -4.13 -30.45 -10.80
C GLY A 368 -3.17 -29.33 -10.39
N ARG A 369 -3.26 -28.14 -10.99
CA ARG A 369 -2.40 -26.99 -10.65
C ARG A 369 -3.16 -25.67 -10.68
N LEU A 370 -2.62 -24.68 -9.99
CA LEU A 370 -3.08 -23.30 -10.09
C LEU A 370 -2.51 -22.64 -11.36
N ILE A 371 -3.38 -22.09 -12.18
CA ILE A 371 -3.05 -21.23 -13.32
C ILE A 371 -3.16 -19.78 -12.86
N THR A 372 -2.06 -19.05 -13.03
CA THR A 372 -1.93 -17.62 -12.73
C THR A 372 -1.80 -16.82 -14.03
N TRP A 373 -1.69 -15.49 -13.93
CA TRP A 373 -1.39 -14.65 -15.09
C TRP A 373 -0.08 -15.04 -15.80
N ARG A 374 0.86 -15.67 -15.09
CA ARG A 374 2.16 -16.10 -15.63
C ARG A 374 2.03 -17.33 -16.54
N ASP A 375 1.00 -18.14 -16.33
CA ASP A 375 0.79 -19.42 -17.02
C ASP A 375 -0.07 -19.31 -18.28
N ALA A 376 -0.77 -18.18 -18.45
CA ALA A 376 -1.73 -17.98 -19.52
C ALA A 376 -1.17 -17.05 -20.60
N ARG A 377 -1.49 -17.37 -21.86
CA ARG A 377 -1.35 -16.39 -22.94
C ARG A 377 -2.55 -15.46 -22.88
N THR A 378 -2.31 -14.18 -22.59
CA THR A 378 -3.35 -13.16 -22.50
C THR A 378 -3.58 -12.46 -23.83
N ASN A 379 -4.84 -12.19 -24.15
CA ASN A 379 -5.25 -11.28 -25.22
C ASN A 379 -6.20 -10.24 -24.63
N ALA A 380 -5.86 -8.96 -24.77
CA ALA A 380 -6.69 -7.85 -24.31
C ALA A 380 -7.37 -7.20 -25.52
N GLU A 381 -8.67 -6.97 -25.42
CA GLU A 381 -9.51 -6.35 -26.43
C GLU A 381 -10.61 -5.50 -25.77
N SER A 382 -11.38 -4.78 -26.58
CA SER A 382 -12.62 -4.13 -26.15
C SER A 382 -13.82 -4.86 -26.73
N LEU A 383 -14.91 -4.95 -25.97
CA LEU A 383 -16.19 -5.41 -26.50
C LEU A 383 -16.62 -4.46 -27.63
N GLY A 384 -16.90 -4.99 -28.81
CA GLY A 384 -17.26 -4.15 -29.96
C GLY A 384 -16.08 -3.42 -30.64
N SER A 385 -14.83 -3.70 -30.25
CA SER A 385 -13.58 -3.15 -30.79
C SER A 385 -13.27 -1.65 -30.55
N ASP A 386 -14.26 -0.85 -30.14
CA ASP A 386 -14.08 0.58 -29.83
C ASP A 386 -14.77 1.07 -28.54
N LEU A 387 -15.58 0.23 -27.88
CA LEU A 387 -16.26 0.59 -26.63
C LEU A 387 -15.31 0.53 -25.42
N PRO A 388 -15.56 1.32 -24.36
CA PRO A 388 -14.78 1.29 -23.12
C PRO A 388 -15.19 0.12 -22.20
N VAL A 389 -15.35 -1.07 -22.77
CA VAL A 389 -15.70 -2.30 -22.06
C VAL A 389 -14.56 -3.30 -22.28
N PRO A 390 -13.54 -3.30 -21.41
CA PRO A 390 -12.39 -4.16 -21.59
C PRO A 390 -12.73 -5.64 -21.43
N VAL A 391 -12.04 -6.44 -22.22
CA VAL A 391 -12.13 -7.90 -22.23
C VAL A 391 -10.72 -8.48 -22.26
N VAL A 392 -10.42 -9.38 -21.32
CA VAL A 392 -9.16 -10.11 -21.29
C VAL A 392 -9.44 -11.60 -21.38
N THR A 393 -8.77 -12.28 -22.30
CA THR A 393 -8.89 -13.74 -22.47
C THR A 393 -7.57 -14.42 -22.11
N TRP A 394 -7.62 -15.30 -21.11
CA TRP A 394 -6.55 -16.22 -20.75
C TRP A 394 -6.71 -17.52 -21.55
N ASN A 395 -5.67 -17.87 -22.31
CA ASN A 395 -5.62 -19.12 -23.06
C ASN A 395 -4.59 -20.07 -22.45
N THR A 396 -5.05 -21.26 -22.08
CA THR A 396 -4.19 -22.38 -21.68
C THR A 396 -4.61 -23.65 -22.44
N PRO A 397 -3.79 -24.72 -22.46
CA PRO A 397 -4.21 -25.97 -23.11
C PRO A 397 -5.52 -26.56 -22.58
N PRO A 398 -5.75 -26.68 -21.25
CA PRO A 398 -6.99 -27.28 -20.74
C PRO A 398 -8.19 -26.31 -20.71
N ALA A 399 -7.95 -25.01 -20.54
CA ALA A 399 -9.02 -24.05 -20.26
C ALA A 399 -8.82 -22.69 -20.93
N GLU A 400 -9.93 -22.01 -21.15
CA GLU A 400 -10.00 -20.59 -21.50
C GLU A 400 -10.76 -19.86 -20.39
N MET A 401 -10.28 -18.69 -19.97
CA MET A 401 -11.01 -17.80 -19.08
C MET A 401 -11.11 -16.42 -19.71
N ARG A 402 -12.33 -15.92 -19.90
CA ARG A 402 -12.61 -14.59 -20.42
C ARG A 402 -13.15 -13.71 -19.31
N VAL A 403 -12.46 -12.61 -19.03
CA VAL A 403 -12.86 -11.59 -18.06
C VAL A 403 -13.40 -10.40 -18.84
N THR A 404 -14.61 -9.94 -18.51
CA THR A 404 -15.22 -8.74 -19.06
C THR A 404 -15.61 -7.83 -17.91
N ALA A 405 -15.19 -6.58 -17.94
CA ALA A 405 -15.53 -5.61 -16.89
C ALA A 405 -16.16 -4.35 -17.49
N PHE A 406 -17.13 -3.78 -16.78
CA PHE A 406 -17.86 -2.58 -17.19
C PHE A 406 -18.47 -1.88 -15.98
N ALA A 407 -18.69 -0.57 -16.06
CA ALA A 407 -19.46 0.17 -15.06
C ALA A 407 -20.87 0.47 -15.59
N ALA A 408 -21.87 0.33 -14.72
CA ALA A 408 -23.27 0.58 -15.03
C ALA A 408 -23.95 1.38 -13.92
N GLY A 409 -25.06 2.03 -14.24
CA GLY A 409 -25.80 2.91 -13.32
C GLY A 409 -25.59 4.39 -13.62
N ALA A 410 -26.21 5.24 -12.80
CA ALA A 410 -26.04 6.68 -12.90
C ALA A 410 -24.77 7.13 -12.14
N PRO A 411 -24.17 8.28 -12.50
CA PRO A 411 -23.14 8.92 -11.68
C PRO A 411 -23.54 8.98 -10.20
N GLU A 412 -22.57 8.89 -9.29
CA GLU A 412 -22.80 8.86 -7.82
C GLU A 412 -23.56 7.62 -7.29
N SER A 413 -23.87 6.67 -8.16
CA SER A 413 -24.51 5.39 -7.80
C SER A 413 -24.07 4.22 -8.68
N SER A 414 -22.98 4.39 -9.44
CA SER A 414 -22.50 3.39 -10.36
C SER A 414 -21.94 2.15 -9.67
N VAL A 415 -21.97 1.06 -10.42
CA VAL A 415 -21.54 -0.27 -10.01
C VAL A 415 -20.59 -0.79 -11.06
N LEU A 416 -19.39 -1.19 -10.62
CA LEU A 416 -18.48 -1.98 -11.42
C LEU A 416 -18.95 -3.43 -11.44
N HIS A 417 -19.06 -4.00 -12.63
CA HIS A 417 -19.32 -5.42 -12.85
C HIS A 417 -18.09 -6.10 -13.41
N ALA A 418 -17.81 -7.32 -12.96
CA ALA A 418 -16.83 -8.20 -13.57
C ALA A 418 -17.44 -9.59 -13.82
N ARG A 419 -17.35 -10.03 -15.07
CA ARG A 419 -17.87 -11.29 -15.58
C ARG A 419 -16.71 -12.21 -15.96
N TYR A 420 -16.69 -13.41 -15.40
CA TYR A 420 -15.68 -14.43 -15.63
C TYR A 420 -16.33 -15.62 -16.32
N ARG A 421 -16.08 -15.80 -17.62
CA ARG A 421 -16.53 -16.98 -18.38
C ARG A 421 -15.39 -18.00 -18.46
N VAL A 422 -15.61 -19.19 -17.90
CA VAL A 422 -14.61 -20.28 -17.90
C VAL A 422 -15.09 -21.37 -18.83
N ARG A 423 -14.24 -21.75 -19.80
CA ARG A 423 -14.53 -22.77 -20.81
C ARG A 423 -13.55 -23.94 -20.71
N ASN A 424 -14.10 -25.15 -20.69
CA ASN A 424 -13.36 -26.39 -20.84
C ASN A 424 -12.93 -26.56 -22.31
N ARG A 425 -11.62 -26.62 -22.58
CA ARG A 425 -11.08 -26.79 -23.94
C ARG A 425 -10.72 -28.25 -24.26
N THR A 426 -11.05 -29.18 -23.38
CA THR A 426 -10.78 -30.61 -23.58
C THR A 426 -12.02 -31.34 -24.10
N SER A 427 -11.81 -32.57 -24.56
CA SER A 427 -12.87 -33.50 -24.96
C SER A 427 -13.42 -34.33 -23.79
N ALA A 428 -12.95 -34.10 -22.56
CA ALA A 428 -13.40 -34.79 -21.36
C ALA A 428 -14.02 -33.79 -20.36
N PRO A 429 -14.89 -34.23 -19.45
CA PRO A 429 -15.33 -33.40 -18.34
C PRO A 429 -14.15 -32.94 -17.47
N GLN A 430 -14.24 -31.73 -16.92
CA GLN A 430 -13.21 -31.15 -16.07
C GLN A 430 -13.81 -30.54 -14.80
N ARG A 431 -13.16 -30.83 -13.67
CA ARG A 431 -13.34 -30.10 -12.42
C ARG A 431 -12.31 -29.00 -12.33
N SER A 432 -12.77 -27.77 -12.14
CA SER A 432 -11.92 -26.61 -11.92
C SER A 432 -12.43 -25.81 -10.72
N THR A 433 -11.59 -24.93 -10.17
CA THR A 433 -12.03 -23.95 -9.18
C THR A 433 -11.54 -22.57 -9.65
N LEU A 434 -12.47 -21.62 -9.84
CA LEU A 434 -12.12 -20.22 -10.02
C LEU A 434 -11.98 -19.58 -8.63
N TYR A 435 -10.84 -18.94 -8.38
CA TYR A 435 -10.63 -18.12 -7.21
C TYR A 435 -10.61 -16.65 -7.61
N LEU A 436 -11.37 -15.83 -6.89
CA LEU A 436 -11.29 -14.39 -6.98
C LEU A 436 -10.72 -13.88 -5.67
N THR A 437 -9.48 -13.39 -5.72
CA THR A 437 -8.78 -12.87 -4.54
C THR A 437 -8.99 -11.38 -4.42
N ILE A 438 -9.25 -10.90 -3.22
CA ILE A 438 -9.40 -9.48 -2.87
C ILE A 438 -8.11 -9.09 -2.16
N ARG A 439 -7.27 -8.28 -2.81
CA ARG A 439 -5.87 -8.08 -2.39
C ARG A 439 -5.53 -6.60 -2.22
N PRO A 440 -4.56 -6.27 -1.35
CA PRO A 440 -4.19 -4.90 -1.01
C PRO A 440 -3.28 -4.27 -2.10
N PHE A 441 -3.66 -4.42 -3.36
CA PHE A 441 -2.91 -3.98 -4.52
C PHE A 441 -3.82 -3.22 -5.48
N GLN A 442 -3.27 -2.16 -6.07
CA GLN A 442 -3.87 -1.42 -7.16
C GLN A 442 -3.60 -2.14 -8.49
N VAL A 443 -4.40 -1.85 -9.51
CA VAL A 443 -4.03 -2.13 -10.89
C VAL A 443 -2.95 -1.14 -11.34
N ASN A 444 -3.03 0.12 -10.87
CA ASN A 444 -2.01 1.14 -11.12
C ASN A 444 -0.64 0.73 -10.55
N PRO A 445 0.41 0.53 -11.37
CA PRO A 445 1.75 0.12 -10.90
C PRO A 445 2.41 1.12 -9.94
N SER A 446 3.32 0.62 -9.10
CA SER A 446 4.00 1.42 -8.06
C SER A 446 4.82 2.60 -8.58
N TRP A 447 5.29 2.55 -9.84
CA TRP A 447 6.08 3.62 -10.47
C TRP A 447 5.26 4.62 -11.29
N GLN A 448 3.93 4.45 -11.39
CA GLN A 448 3.04 5.41 -12.07
C GLN A 448 2.40 6.36 -11.06
N PHE A 449 3.17 7.35 -10.60
CA PHE A 449 2.73 8.32 -9.60
C PHE A 449 3.11 9.75 -9.99
N LEU A 450 2.24 10.70 -9.63
CA LEU A 450 2.52 12.14 -9.61
C LEU A 450 1.97 12.70 -8.30
N ASN A 451 0.65 12.63 -8.12
CA ASN A 451 -0.05 13.06 -6.90
C ASN A 451 -0.50 11.90 -6.00
N THR A 452 -0.71 10.72 -6.58
CA THR A 452 -1.17 9.51 -5.87
C THR A 452 -0.20 8.37 -6.13
N ALA A 453 0.22 7.66 -5.07
CA ALA A 453 1.10 6.49 -5.20
C ALA A 453 0.31 5.27 -5.72
N GLY A 454 0.86 4.58 -6.72
CA GLY A 454 0.35 3.28 -7.18
C GLY A 454 0.88 2.10 -6.35
N GLY A 455 0.52 0.88 -6.74
CA GLY A 455 1.06 -0.37 -6.19
C GLY A 455 0.28 -0.91 -5.00
N PHE A 456 0.59 -0.47 -3.79
CA PHE A 456 -0.09 -0.90 -2.56
C PHE A 456 -1.40 -0.13 -2.36
N ALA A 457 -2.43 -0.81 -1.84
CA ALA A 457 -3.69 -0.22 -1.41
C ALA A 457 -4.17 -0.90 -0.11
N PRO A 458 -4.33 -0.17 0.99
CA PRO A 458 -4.55 -0.79 2.30
C PRO A 458 -5.91 -1.50 2.41
N ILE A 459 -5.86 -2.73 2.93
CA ILE A 459 -7.01 -3.46 3.49
C ILE A 459 -6.72 -3.70 4.97
N ASP A 460 -7.31 -2.85 5.81
CA ASP A 460 -7.18 -2.94 7.27
C ASP A 460 -8.08 -4.04 7.85
N SER A 461 -9.24 -4.26 7.22
CA SER A 461 -10.17 -5.30 7.61
C SER A 461 -10.94 -5.87 6.42
N ILE A 462 -11.24 -7.16 6.45
CA ILE A 462 -12.06 -7.84 5.44
C ILE A 462 -12.92 -8.92 6.10
N SER A 463 -14.19 -9.04 5.69
CA SER A 463 -15.10 -10.06 6.22
C SER A 463 -16.15 -10.47 5.21
N GLY A 464 -16.58 -11.73 5.23
CA GLY A 464 -17.55 -12.28 4.27
C GLY A 464 -18.79 -12.89 4.92
N THR A 465 -19.96 -12.37 4.57
CA THR A 465 -21.27 -12.87 5.02
C THR A 465 -22.18 -13.15 3.81
N GLY A 466 -22.61 -14.40 3.66
CA GLY A 466 -23.36 -14.81 2.46
C GLY A 466 -22.56 -14.54 1.19
N SER A 467 -23.16 -13.80 0.26
CA SER A 467 -22.55 -13.35 -1.00
C SER A 467 -21.81 -12.02 -0.92
N VAL A 468 -21.79 -11.35 0.25
CA VAL A 468 -21.20 -10.02 0.40
C VAL A 468 -19.89 -10.11 1.17
N VAL A 469 -18.82 -9.63 0.55
CA VAL A 469 -17.54 -9.38 1.20
C VAL A 469 -17.42 -7.89 1.48
N ARG A 470 -17.27 -7.52 2.75
CA ARG A 470 -16.98 -6.15 3.18
C ARG A 470 -15.47 -5.97 3.27
N VAL A 471 -14.99 -4.87 2.71
CA VAL A 471 -13.58 -4.47 2.72
C VAL A 471 -13.49 -3.10 3.36
N ASN A 472 -12.68 -2.98 4.40
CA ASN A 472 -12.66 -1.82 5.31
C ASN A 472 -14.09 -1.48 5.79
N ALA A 473 -14.40 -0.20 6.01
CA ALA A 473 -15.70 0.20 6.56
C ALA A 473 -16.86 0.17 5.53
N ASN A 474 -16.64 0.72 4.33
CA ASN A 474 -17.73 1.08 3.41
C ASN A 474 -17.64 0.43 2.02
N ARG A 475 -16.62 -0.39 1.73
CA ARG A 475 -16.48 -1.05 0.42
C ARG A 475 -16.99 -2.48 0.45
N LYS A 476 -17.48 -2.93 -0.70
CA LYS A 476 -18.13 -4.24 -0.84
C LYS A 476 -17.74 -4.89 -2.16
N VAL A 477 -17.51 -6.19 -2.12
CA VAL A 477 -17.55 -7.08 -3.29
C VAL A 477 -18.77 -7.97 -3.11
N ILE A 478 -19.71 -7.89 -4.05
CA ILE A 478 -20.97 -8.65 -4.04
C ILE A 478 -20.87 -9.74 -5.08
N SER A 479 -20.90 -10.98 -4.64
CA SER A 479 -20.90 -12.16 -5.49
C SER A 479 -22.32 -12.41 -6.02
N ILE A 480 -22.50 -12.38 -7.34
CA ILE A 480 -23.81 -12.60 -7.99
C ILE A 480 -24.04 -14.09 -8.21
N SER A 481 -23.00 -14.80 -8.63
CA SER A 481 -22.98 -16.26 -8.65
C SER A 481 -22.65 -16.77 -7.24
N SER A 482 -23.29 -17.83 -6.74
CA SER A 482 -23.02 -18.32 -5.39
C SER A 482 -21.59 -18.85 -5.24
N PRO A 483 -20.78 -18.34 -4.29
CA PRO A 483 -19.47 -18.89 -4.00
C PRO A 483 -19.59 -20.20 -3.21
N ALA A 484 -18.73 -21.17 -3.50
CA ALA A 484 -18.60 -22.41 -2.72
C ALA A 484 -17.95 -22.15 -1.36
N ALA A 485 -17.03 -21.19 -1.28
CA ALA A 485 -16.39 -20.79 -0.03
C ALA A 485 -15.92 -19.33 -0.05
N PHE A 486 -15.79 -18.76 1.14
CA PHE A 486 -15.06 -17.53 1.39
C PHE A 486 -14.06 -17.72 2.53
N GLY A 487 -12.84 -17.21 2.36
CA GLY A 487 -11.83 -17.16 3.41
C GLY A 487 -11.10 -15.82 3.42
N ALA A 488 -10.67 -15.38 4.59
CA ALA A 488 -9.87 -14.17 4.80
C ALA A 488 -8.67 -14.46 5.70
N ALA A 489 -7.57 -13.73 5.47
CA ALA A 489 -6.34 -13.82 6.26
C ALA A 489 -5.64 -12.46 6.35
N ALA A 490 -5.00 -12.17 7.48
CA ALA A 490 -3.96 -11.16 7.60
C ALA A 490 -2.68 -11.64 6.88
N PHE A 491 -1.77 -10.72 6.56
CA PHE A 491 -0.55 -11.09 5.82
C PHE A 491 0.32 -12.08 6.59
N ASP A 492 0.44 -11.89 7.90
CA ASP A 492 1.26 -12.73 8.78
C ASP A 492 0.64 -14.13 9.01
N GLU A 493 -0.61 -14.36 8.60
CA GLU A 493 -1.25 -15.69 8.61
C GLU A 493 -0.87 -16.52 7.36
N GLY A 494 -0.19 -15.90 6.39
CA GLY A 494 0.36 -16.54 5.21
C GLY A 494 -0.19 -15.99 3.90
N ASN A 495 0.54 -16.21 2.82
CA ASN A 495 0.14 -15.76 1.49
C ASN A 495 -1.02 -16.62 0.96
N VAL A 496 -2.17 -15.99 0.70
CA VAL A 496 -3.39 -16.65 0.21
C VAL A 496 -3.15 -17.46 -1.06
N VAL A 497 -2.25 -17.03 -1.96
CA VAL A 497 -1.99 -17.74 -3.23
C VAL A 497 -1.33 -19.10 -2.99
N ASP A 498 -0.55 -19.26 -1.93
CA ASP A 498 0.05 -20.55 -1.57
C ASP A 498 -1.01 -21.55 -1.09
N LEU A 499 -2.07 -21.07 -0.42
CA LEU A 499 -3.24 -21.91 -0.11
C LEU A 499 -3.99 -22.32 -1.37
N LEU A 500 -4.14 -21.42 -2.35
CA LEU A 500 -4.82 -21.74 -3.62
C LEU A 500 -4.11 -22.86 -4.40
N ARG A 501 -2.77 -22.89 -4.35
CA ARG A 501 -1.96 -23.98 -4.94
C ARG A 501 -2.26 -25.34 -4.31
N LEU A 502 -2.66 -25.35 -3.04
CA LEU A 502 -3.10 -26.53 -2.30
C LEU A 502 -4.61 -26.77 -2.41
N ARG A 503 -5.32 -26.01 -3.26
CA ARG A 503 -6.78 -26.01 -3.41
C ARG A 503 -7.50 -25.73 -2.08
N ARG A 504 -6.98 -24.78 -1.30
CA ARG A 504 -7.53 -24.34 -0.02
C ARG A 504 -7.75 -22.83 -0.03
N VAL A 505 -8.71 -22.40 0.79
CA VAL A 505 -8.89 -20.99 1.17
C VAL A 505 -8.54 -20.81 2.65
N PRO A 506 -8.30 -19.57 3.12
CA PRO A 506 -8.15 -19.33 4.55
C PRO A 506 -9.36 -19.86 5.35
N ALA A 507 -9.11 -20.32 6.59
CA ALA A 507 -10.16 -20.92 7.42
C ALA A 507 -11.09 -19.87 8.04
N SER A 508 -10.57 -18.69 8.36
CA SER A 508 -11.38 -17.60 8.93
C SER A 508 -12.22 -16.93 7.84
N ARG A 509 -13.41 -16.45 8.21
CA ARG A 509 -14.27 -15.62 7.35
C ARG A 509 -14.07 -14.12 7.56
N ALA A 510 -13.12 -13.73 8.42
CA ALA A 510 -12.76 -12.34 8.64
C ALA A 510 -11.28 -12.22 9.02
N ALA A 511 -10.66 -11.11 8.64
CA ALA A 511 -9.30 -10.79 9.04
C ALA A 511 -9.17 -9.27 9.26
N ALA A 512 -8.26 -8.91 10.15
CA ALA A 512 -7.81 -7.54 10.36
C ALA A 512 -6.28 -7.51 10.35
N ASP A 513 -5.70 -6.54 9.67
CA ASP A 513 -4.26 -6.35 9.57
C ASP A 513 -3.95 -4.87 9.78
N ARG A 514 -3.31 -4.53 10.91
CA ARG A 514 -2.98 -3.14 11.27
C ARG A 514 -2.05 -2.44 10.28
N LEU A 515 -1.39 -3.22 9.42
CA LEU A 515 -0.48 -2.74 8.40
C LEU A 515 -1.18 -2.65 7.03
N GLY A 516 -2.50 -2.88 6.96
CA GLY A 516 -3.31 -2.73 5.76
C GLY A 516 -3.09 -3.84 4.73
N ARG A 517 -2.66 -5.04 5.14
CA ARG A 517 -2.24 -6.11 4.22
C ARG A 517 -3.18 -7.32 4.20
N ALA A 518 -4.37 -7.21 4.77
CA ALA A 518 -5.31 -8.33 4.78
C ALA A 518 -5.76 -8.69 3.34
N ALA A 519 -6.16 -9.95 3.15
CA ALA A 519 -6.64 -10.45 1.86
C ALA A 519 -7.82 -11.40 2.05
N GLY A 520 -8.65 -11.51 1.01
CA GLY A 520 -9.81 -12.40 0.96
C GLY A 520 -9.81 -13.26 -0.29
N VAL A 521 -10.54 -14.36 -0.25
CA VAL A 521 -10.69 -15.29 -1.37
C VAL A 521 -12.15 -15.73 -1.47
N LEU A 522 -12.76 -15.52 -2.63
CA LEU A 522 -13.99 -16.20 -3.05
C LEU A 522 -13.61 -17.41 -3.92
N ALA A 523 -14.11 -18.60 -3.60
CA ALA A 523 -13.91 -19.81 -4.38
C ALA A 523 -15.20 -20.26 -5.05
N TYR A 524 -15.13 -20.61 -6.33
CA TYR A 524 -16.23 -21.14 -7.13
C TYR A 524 -15.81 -22.48 -7.72
N ASP A 525 -16.40 -23.57 -7.24
CA ASP A 525 -16.21 -24.88 -7.83
C ASP A 525 -17.01 -25.00 -9.13
N ILE A 526 -16.33 -25.49 -10.16
CA ILE A 526 -16.82 -25.50 -11.54
C ILE A 526 -16.67 -26.92 -12.08
N ASP A 527 -17.81 -27.60 -12.28
CA ASP A 527 -17.90 -28.87 -12.99
C ASP A 527 -18.36 -28.59 -14.44
N LEU A 528 -17.47 -28.76 -15.42
CA LEU A 528 -17.77 -28.51 -16.83
C LEU A 528 -17.70 -29.79 -17.66
N PRO A 529 -18.77 -30.15 -18.39
CA PRO A 529 -18.69 -31.13 -19.48
C PRO A 529 -17.63 -30.76 -20.51
N ALA A 530 -17.28 -31.73 -21.35
CA ALA A 530 -16.39 -31.50 -22.49
C ALA A 530 -16.89 -30.31 -23.33
N ARG A 531 -16.00 -29.38 -23.66
CA ARG A 531 -16.28 -28.19 -24.49
C ARG A 531 -17.28 -27.17 -23.94
N ALA A 532 -17.87 -27.41 -22.76
CA ALA A 532 -18.84 -26.52 -22.14
C ALA A 532 -18.16 -25.32 -21.47
N ASP A 533 -18.97 -24.32 -21.14
CA ASP A 533 -18.56 -23.14 -20.39
C ASP A 533 -19.59 -22.75 -19.32
N THR A 534 -19.13 -21.96 -18.36
CA THR A 534 -19.97 -21.36 -17.31
C THR A 534 -19.56 -19.92 -17.06
N THR A 535 -20.44 -19.15 -16.40
CA THR A 535 -20.22 -17.74 -16.07
C THR A 535 -20.33 -17.50 -14.57
N ILE A 536 -19.33 -16.79 -14.03
CA ILE A 536 -19.30 -16.27 -12.67
C ILE A 536 -19.33 -14.75 -12.74
N ASP A 537 -20.27 -14.12 -12.04
CA ASP A 537 -20.44 -12.67 -12.04
C ASP A 537 -20.22 -12.10 -10.63
N ILE A 538 -19.58 -10.93 -10.53
CA ILE A 538 -19.50 -10.10 -9.32
C ILE A 538 -19.89 -8.66 -9.63
N ALA A 539 -20.31 -7.94 -8.59
CA ALA A 539 -20.61 -6.51 -8.60
C ALA A 539 -19.88 -5.80 -7.45
N ILE A 540 -19.35 -4.61 -7.71
CA ILE A 540 -18.61 -3.77 -6.78
C ILE A 540 -19.24 -2.37 -6.87
N PRO A 541 -20.09 -1.97 -5.90
CA PRO A 541 -20.58 -0.60 -5.84
C PRO A 541 -19.39 0.38 -5.71
N LEU A 542 -19.29 1.34 -6.63
CA LEU A 542 -18.25 2.37 -6.59
C LEU A 542 -18.57 3.46 -5.55
N HIS A 543 -19.86 3.56 -5.21
CA HIS A 543 -20.43 4.44 -4.20
C HIS A 543 -21.13 3.62 -3.11
N ASP A 544 -21.35 4.20 -1.93
CA ASP A 544 -22.10 3.52 -0.84
C ASP A 544 -23.61 3.58 -1.08
N LYS A 545 -24.02 2.98 -2.21
CA LYS A 545 -25.40 2.79 -2.63
C LYS A 545 -25.68 1.30 -2.80
N PRO A 546 -26.90 0.82 -2.48
CA PRO A 546 -27.27 -0.55 -2.75
C PRO A 546 -27.34 -0.82 -4.27
N LEU A 547 -27.21 -2.09 -4.66
CA LEU A 547 -27.46 -2.50 -6.04
C LEU A 547 -28.91 -2.22 -6.43
N SER A 548 -29.13 -1.89 -7.71
CA SER A 548 -30.47 -1.65 -8.26
C SER A 548 -31.36 -2.90 -8.30
N CYS A 549 -30.78 -4.09 -8.39
CA CYS A 549 -31.50 -5.34 -8.21
C CYS A 549 -31.83 -5.56 -6.73
N GLN A 550 -33.08 -5.31 -6.35
CA GLN A 550 -33.60 -5.60 -5.02
C GLN A 550 -34.87 -6.46 -5.13
N PRO A 551 -35.03 -7.49 -4.27
CA PRO A 551 -34.08 -7.96 -3.26
C PRO A 551 -32.84 -8.61 -3.89
N MET A 552 -31.78 -8.88 -3.10
CA MET A 552 -30.51 -9.46 -3.58
C MET A 552 -30.69 -10.75 -4.41
N ALA A 553 -31.75 -11.53 -4.15
CA ALA A 553 -32.09 -12.72 -4.95
C ALA A 553 -32.43 -12.42 -6.42
N ALA A 554 -32.83 -11.19 -6.75
CA ALA A 554 -33.08 -10.73 -8.11
C ALA A 554 -31.77 -10.39 -8.87
N CYS A 555 -30.66 -10.22 -8.15
CA CYS A 555 -29.34 -10.03 -8.73
C CYS A 555 -28.84 -11.37 -9.28
N THR A 556 -29.20 -11.67 -10.54
CA THR A 556 -28.82 -12.91 -11.24
C THR A 556 -27.83 -12.63 -12.37
N SER A 557 -27.24 -13.67 -12.94
CA SER A 557 -26.41 -13.51 -14.15
C SER A 557 -27.18 -12.92 -15.33
N ALA A 558 -28.50 -13.15 -15.42
CA ALA A 558 -29.37 -12.51 -16.42
C ALA A 558 -29.52 -11.00 -16.18
N TRP A 559 -29.58 -10.56 -14.92
CA TRP A 559 -29.53 -9.14 -14.58
C TRP A 559 -28.21 -8.50 -15.00
N VAL A 560 -27.07 -9.14 -14.72
CA VAL A 560 -25.75 -8.65 -15.17
C VAL A 560 -25.66 -8.57 -16.70
N SER A 561 -26.22 -9.56 -17.42
CA SER A 561 -26.31 -9.51 -18.88
C SER A 561 -27.16 -8.34 -19.38
N THR A 562 -28.24 -8.00 -18.67
CA THR A 562 -29.08 -6.84 -18.96
C THR A 562 -28.32 -5.54 -18.75
N GLN A 563 -27.58 -5.41 -17.63
CA GLN A 563 -26.73 -4.25 -17.36
C GLN A 563 -25.63 -4.08 -18.43
N LEU A 564 -25.01 -5.18 -18.87
CA LEU A 564 -24.02 -5.14 -19.95
C LEU A 564 -24.62 -4.67 -21.27
N GLY A 565 -25.80 -5.18 -21.63
CA GLY A 565 -26.52 -4.76 -22.85
C GLY A 565 -26.90 -3.28 -22.83
N GLN A 566 -27.40 -2.79 -21.70
CA GLN A 566 -27.73 -1.37 -21.49
C GLN A 566 -26.48 -0.49 -21.56
N THR A 567 -25.39 -0.91 -20.91
CA THR A 567 -24.10 -0.19 -20.93
C THR A 567 -23.54 -0.09 -22.35
N ARG A 568 -23.57 -1.20 -23.10
CA ARG A 568 -23.16 -1.23 -24.50
C ARG A 568 -23.94 -0.22 -25.33
N LYS A 569 -25.28 -0.28 -25.24
CA LYS A 569 -26.15 0.63 -25.99
C LYS A 569 -25.92 2.09 -25.60
N ALA A 570 -25.77 2.38 -24.31
CA ALA A 570 -25.50 3.73 -23.83
C ALA A 570 -24.18 4.29 -24.38
N TRP A 571 -23.13 3.47 -24.47
CA TRP A 571 -21.87 3.88 -25.09
C TRP A 571 -21.99 4.03 -26.61
N GLU A 572 -22.67 3.13 -27.31
CA GLU A 572 -22.93 3.25 -28.75
C GLU A 572 -23.69 4.56 -29.04
N ASP A 573 -24.79 4.82 -28.35
CA ASP A 573 -25.60 6.04 -28.49
C ASP A 573 -24.77 7.32 -28.18
N LYS A 574 -23.81 7.23 -27.25
CA LYS A 574 -22.96 8.36 -26.85
C LYS A 574 -21.83 8.64 -27.84
N LEU A 575 -21.20 7.59 -28.38
CA LEU A 575 -20.02 7.69 -29.25
C LEU A 575 -20.38 7.88 -30.73
N ASP A 576 -21.60 7.51 -31.15
CA ASP A 576 -22.05 7.58 -32.54
C ASP A 576 -22.82 8.87 -32.90
N LYS A 577 -22.70 9.93 -32.07
CA LYS A 577 -23.28 11.25 -32.37
C LYS A 577 -22.76 11.86 -33.69
N VAL A 578 -21.53 11.53 -34.09
CA VAL A 578 -20.89 12.00 -35.34
C VAL A 578 -20.34 10.82 -36.13
N GLY A 579 -20.78 10.70 -37.39
CA GLY A 579 -20.30 9.68 -38.32
C GLY A 579 -19.00 10.07 -39.01
N ILE A 580 -17.98 9.20 -38.98
CA ILE A 580 -16.69 9.40 -39.66
C ILE A 580 -16.54 8.33 -40.75
N GLY A 581 -16.67 8.73 -42.01
CA GLY A 581 -16.50 7.85 -43.17
C GLY A 581 -15.04 7.79 -43.63
N LEU A 582 -14.38 6.65 -43.44
CA LEU A 582 -13.04 6.36 -43.97
C LEU A 582 -13.04 5.00 -44.69
N PRO A 583 -12.09 4.76 -45.63
CA PRO A 583 -11.94 3.44 -46.24
C PRO A 583 -11.71 2.35 -45.18
N PRO A 584 -12.10 1.07 -45.41
CA PRO A 584 -11.95 -0.01 -44.43
C PRO A 584 -10.52 -0.19 -43.89
N SER A 585 -9.51 0.08 -44.72
CA SER A 585 -8.08 0.07 -44.36
C SER A 585 -7.70 1.08 -43.27
N ALA A 586 -8.51 2.13 -43.10
CA ALA A 586 -8.34 3.19 -42.12
C ALA A 586 -9.30 3.09 -40.92
N SER A 587 -10.11 2.01 -40.83
CA SER A 587 -11.09 1.81 -39.74
C SER A 587 -10.49 1.90 -38.33
N ARG A 588 -9.19 1.59 -38.17
CA ARG A 588 -8.47 1.76 -36.90
C ARG A 588 -8.48 3.20 -36.39
N ILE A 589 -8.47 4.20 -37.28
CA ILE A 589 -8.45 5.61 -36.92
C ILE A 589 -9.79 5.99 -36.30
N THR A 590 -10.90 5.63 -36.94
CA THR A 590 -12.25 5.89 -36.41
C THR A 590 -12.46 5.19 -35.07
N ARG A 591 -12.03 3.93 -34.93
CA ARG A 591 -12.09 3.21 -33.65
C ARG A 591 -11.28 3.91 -32.55
N SER A 592 -10.05 4.34 -32.86
CA SER A 592 -9.23 5.09 -31.90
C SER A 592 -9.89 6.41 -31.48
N ILE A 593 -10.51 7.16 -32.39
CA ILE A 593 -11.23 8.39 -32.05
C ILE A 593 -12.38 8.10 -31.09
N ARG A 594 -13.21 7.08 -31.37
CA ARG A 594 -14.33 6.68 -30.51
C ARG A 594 -13.87 6.22 -29.13
N SER A 595 -12.83 5.40 -29.04
CA SER A 595 -12.30 4.98 -27.73
C SER A 595 -11.73 6.16 -26.94
N ASN A 596 -11.02 7.10 -27.59
CA ASN A 596 -10.52 8.29 -26.89
C ASN A 596 -11.64 9.20 -26.41
N LEU A 597 -12.71 9.37 -27.19
CA LEU A 597 -13.90 10.09 -26.74
C LEU A 597 -14.52 9.43 -25.51
N ALA A 598 -14.61 8.10 -25.49
CA ALA A 598 -15.08 7.36 -24.32
C ALA A 598 -14.20 7.62 -23.09
N TYR A 599 -12.87 7.58 -23.24
CA TYR A 599 -11.94 7.87 -22.14
C TYR A 599 -12.02 9.31 -21.64
N ILE A 600 -12.19 10.28 -22.55
CA ILE A 600 -12.44 11.68 -22.18
C ILE A 600 -13.67 11.77 -21.29
N LEU A 601 -14.78 11.13 -21.69
CA LEU A 601 -16.05 11.18 -20.96
C LEU A 601 -15.95 10.45 -19.61
N ILE A 602 -15.25 9.32 -19.55
CA ILE A 602 -15.01 8.58 -18.30
C ILE A 602 -14.18 9.40 -17.31
N ASN A 603 -13.14 10.10 -17.77
CA ASN A 603 -12.28 10.92 -16.89
C ASN A 603 -12.92 12.27 -16.50
N ARG A 604 -14.23 12.45 -16.71
CA ARG A 604 -14.95 13.62 -16.23
C ARG A 604 -15.47 13.36 -14.82
N ASP A 605 -15.26 14.33 -13.93
CA ASP A 605 -15.87 14.37 -12.60
C ASP A 605 -16.98 15.43 -12.60
N GLY A 606 -18.21 15.02 -12.93
CA GLY A 606 -19.28 15.96 -13.26
C GLY A 606 -18.87 16.94 -14.37
N PRO A 607 -18.83 18.26 -14.12
CA PRO A 607 -18.40 19.24 -15.12
C PRO A 607 -16.87 19.29 -15.29
N SER A 608 -16.08 18.78 -14.34
CA SER A 608 -14.62 18.83 -14.36
C SER A 608 -14.06 17.89 -15.42
N ILE A 609 -13.39 18.43 -16.44
CA ILE A 609 -12.65 17.64 -17.43
C ILE A 609 -11.23 17.41 -16.93
N GLN A 610 -10.77 16.15 -16.95
CA GLN A 610 -9.44 15.77 -16.49
C GLN A 610 -8.67 14.95 -17.53
N PRO A 611 -7.34 15.12 -17.60
CA PRO A 611 -6.51 14.36 -18.55
C PRO A 611 -6.33 12.88 -18.18
N GLY A 612 -6.67 12.46 -16.95
CA GLY A 612 -6.69 11.03 -16.58
C GLY A 612 -7.13 10.75 -15.16
N SER A 613 -7.54 9.51 -14.88
CA SER A 613 -8.22 9.10 -13.64
C SER A 613 -7.33 8.81 -12.41
N ARG A 614 -6.00 8.95 -12.51
CA ARG A 614 -5.07 8.64 -11.39
C ARG A 614 -4.07 9.76 -11.14
N SER A 615 -2.85 9.64 -11.65
CA SER A 615 -1.78 10.63 -11.40
C SER A 615 -2.12 12.04 -11.88
N TYR A 616 -3.05 12.16 -12.84
CA TYR A 616 -3.45 13.39 -13.52
C TYR A 616 -4.94 13.75 -13.31
N GLU A 617 -5.53 13.28 -12.20
CA GLU A 617 -6.94 13.52 -11.85
C GLU A 617 -7.12 14.92 -11.26
N ARG A 618 -6.98 15.92 -12.12
CA ARG A 618 -7.15 17.34 -11.82
C ARG A 618 -7.49 18.08 -13.11
N SER A 619 -8.36 19.09 -13.02
CA SER A 619 -8.60 19.99 -14.15
C SER A 619 -7.53 21.08 -14.27
N TRP A 620 -6.92 21.15 -15.45
CA TRP A 620 -6.10 22.28 -15.88
C TRP A 620 -6.80 22.98 -17.06
N ILE A 621 -6.87 24.31 -17.06
CA ILE A 621 -7.57 25.06 -18.12
C ILE A 621 -7.08 24.72 -19.52
N ARG A 622 -5.76 24.55 -19.69
CA ARG A 622 -5.16 24.17 -20.98
C ARG A 622 -5.70 22.83 -21.47
N ASP A 623 -5.64 21.81 -20.61
CA ASP A 623 -6.06 20.44 -20.92
C ASP A 623 -7.59 20.37 -21.14
N GLY A 624 -8.36 21.07 -20.31
CA GLY A 624 -9.81 21.18 -20.46
C GLY A 624 -10.23 21.89 -21.74
N ALA A 625 -9.56 22.97 -22.15
CA ALA A 625 -9.84 23.69 -23.40
C ALA A 625 -9.52 22.84 -24.65
N LEU A 626 -8.39 22.11 -24.63
CA LEU A 626 -8.04 21.19 -25.73
C LEU A 626 -9.05 20.05 -25.85
N THR A 627 -9.41 19.43 -24.72
CA THR A 627 -10.41 18.36 -24.67
C THR A 627 -11.80 18.86 -25.09
N SER A 628 -12.20 20.06 -24.68
CA SER A 628 -13.44 20.70 -25.10
C SER A 628 -13.52 20.86 -26.63
N THR A 629 -12.40 21.11 -27.30
CA THR A 629 -12.36 21.16 -28.77
C THR A 629 -12.71 19.80 -29.40
N ALA A 630 -12.27 18.70 -28.80
CA ALA A 630 -12.63 17.36 -29.25
C ALA A 630 -14.12 17.06 -28.98
N LEU A 631 -14.61 17.39 -27.78
CA LEU A 631 -16.02 17.22 -27.40
C LEU A 631 -16.96 17.97 -28.36
N LEU A 632 -16.68 19.25 -28.64
CA LEU A 632 -17.46 20.07 -29.56
C LEU A 632 -17.51 19.44 -30.97
N ARG A 633 -16.36 19.00 -31.51
CA ARG A 633 -16.27 18.36 -32.83
C ARG A 633 -17.00 17.01 -32.92
N LEU A 634 -17.22 16.36 -31.78
CA LEU A 634 -17.85 15.03 -31.70
C LEU A 634 -19.29 15.09 -31.13
N GLY A 635 -19.88 16.29 -31.05
CA GLY A 635 -21.30 16.45 -30.69
C GLY A 635 -21.59 16.51 -29.18
N HIS A 636 -20.59 16.77 -28.36
CA HIS A 636 -20.67 16.88 -26.90
C HIS A 636 -20.59 18.34 -26.43
N HIS A 637 -21.51 19.16 -26.94
CA HIS A 637 -21.55 20.60 -26.67
C HIS A 637 -21.91 20.92 -25.22
N ALA A 638 -22.83 20.15 -24.62
CA ALA A 638 -23.28 20.36 -23.25
C ALA A 638 -22.12 20.13 -22.26
N GLU A 639 -21.38 19.05 -22.46
CA GLU A 639 -20.23 18.67 -21.64
C GLU A 639 -19.12 19.73 -21.67
N ALA A 640 -18.88 20.35 -22.83
CA ALA A 640 -17.93 21.46 -22.96
C ALA A 640 -18.46 22.77 -22.32
N GLY A 641 -19.77 23.02 -22.42
CA GLY A 641 -20.43 24.16 -21.78
C GLY A 641 -20.39 24.08 -20.26
N GLU A 642 -20.76 22.93 -19.70
CA GLU A 642 -20.69 22.63 -18.27
C GLU A 642 -19.29 22.87 -17.71
N PHE A 643 -18.24 22.45 -18.43
CA PHE A 643 -16.86 22.66 -18.02
C PHE A 643 -16.49 24.15 -17.93
N ILE A 644 -16.81 24.95 -18.95
CA ILE A 644 -16.40 26.36 -18.97
C ILE A 644 -17.17 27.19 -17.94
N GLU A 645 -18.46 26.90 -17.74
CA GLU A 645 -19.28 27.52 -16.70
C GLU A 645 -18.66 27.23 -15.33
N TRP A 646 -18.45 25.94 -15.01
CA TRP A 646 -17.85 25.50 -13.74
C TRP A 646 -16.44 26.07 -13.52
N TYR A 647 -15.60 26.12 -14.54
CA TYR A 647 -14.21 26.61 -14.38
C TYR A 647 -14.14 28.12 -14.15
N SER A 648 -15.14 28.87 -14.63
CA SER A 648 -15.16 30.34 -14.54
C SER A 648 -15.63 30.88 -13.19
N GLY A 649 -16.24 30.05 -12.34
CA GLY A 649 -16.79 30.42 -11.03
C GLY A 649 -18.30 30.55 -11.08
#